data_AF-R7TJT7-F1
#
_entry.id   AF-R7TJT7-F1
#
_cell.length_a   1.000
_cell.length_b   1.000
_cell.length_c   1.000
_cell.angle_alpha   90.00
_cell.angle_beta   90.00
_cell.angle_gamma   90.00
#
_symmetry.space_group_name_H-M   'P 1'
#
loop_
_entity.id
_entity.type
_entity.pdbx_description
1 polymer ?
#
loop_
_entity_poly.entity_id
_entity_poly.type
_entity_poly.pdbx_seq_one_letter_code
_entity_poly.pdbx_strand_id
1 'polypeptide(L)'
;MEFVLGERGEGEGSVCGQSVGGGWAGCESGDSVFDGDRGEVEVVEEDWQDDGGVRGGCIVEFGMAAKNECDWCGRDGNLYTEMEVCSRAFILTQHGEREIQLCLGDITALPLTQKVDIIIVSAFAGDYSPVPGTVIEALERNLGLNVEALARNKKEDLRIGFNCWISNYLKDHLPYRQLVCFERLFKYREKTLRESVEQMFRALFPAFNNENKSVITPLLMTGCQQKDHSMMLTVMVKVAVGWMLLGLPLQLLKIIIYSPTPRKPSKEDQSLITVFQKLKKSIENAPLVIPEPKVIYDVYFMKTTPDEPLFHLVLSVLSKLKSNLKFRTLADVAVEDDTWKHDVHLVMQRCRRIVPLLTTEFLKDLSCVDQYNVALCCNRTTQRNILAPICFERMTLPTYMSMVQWINCRDRQPKQISSACEMLLEQTKKDKSDERRRYDVFISYSHRNTDAAKIIHSSLLAIDKNLSIFFDNEELKSGDNWQKTLYESIDSSRCMLALLSEDYFRSDVCNEEFSIAMALHFAREKNLELIVVLQDDAASVDSLTCLHPIRCSEKNFSDVAKATSAKICDWLKNGIATDILSPVESALCSRTLAQRWRQWCFDKFYSFDANQQFSIKSNEPPAPQKDSYSVFISHSTRNSMLANFLARSFALIRSDVKVYAKSAGSDSVTEQKMLHAADMHVVLLSRSYVRSPRDIEELNVILGQTRGKKDNRQMYVIRVDQLPLKPTYMHLIHCDTALDDDVWEDVAKKHGSEMRKEFTFAQRHVEDKEMKLKRGEVMALVKAFADISWKLEHQRNLPGDESQFLLLNVVDLHKRLNGAKESASRNKEEELQPNFLSDEDAKSIQHAQKKGDKQETNKERNEKMIADSSEGQHVCM
;
A
#
# COMPACT_ATOMS: atom_id res chain seq x y z
N MET A 1 7.12 46.22 56.26
CA MET A 1 6.54 47.46 55.72
C MET A 1 5.29 47.08 54.96
N GLU A 2 4.18 47.73 55.31
CA GLU A 2 2.88 47.76 54.62
C GLU A 2 3.04 48.04 53.12
N PHE A 3 2.14 47.64 52.21
CA PHE A 3 0.83 48.24 51.88
C PHE A 3 0.25 47.35 50.73
N VAL A 4 -1.03 47.25 50.36
CA VAL A 4 -2.36 47.57 50.90
C VAL A 4 -3.36 46.87 49.96
N LEU A 5 -4.49 46.43 50.52
CA LEU A 5 -5.67 45.92 49.81
C LEU A 5 -6.39 47.04 49.03
N GLY A 6 -6.79 46.78 47.79
CA GLY A 6 -7.71 47.64 47.02
C GLY A 6 -8.99 46.88 46.68
N GLU A 7 -10.13 47.42 47.12
CA GLU A 7 -11.47 46.85 47.08
C GLU A 7 -12.17 46.81 45.71
N ARG A 8 -13.24 46.01 45.68
CA ARG A 8 -14.20 45.70 44.61
C ARG A 8 -15.08 46.87 44.16
N GLY A 9 -15.63 46.70 42.95
CA GLY A 9 -17.01 47.04 42.59
C GLY A 9 -17.19 47.08 41.06
N GLU A 10 -18.26 46.65 40.40
CA GLU A 10 -19.55 46.01 40.71
C GLU A 10 -20.10 45.51 39.36
N GLY A 11 -20.95 44.47 39.34
CA GLY A 11 -21.69 44.06 38.14
C GLY A 11 -22.16 42.60 38.10
N GLU A 12 -23.20 42.30 38.90
CA GLU A 12 -24.34 41.38 38.66
C GLU A 12 -24.11 40.15 37.74
N GLY A 13 -24.07 38.89 38.21
CA GLY A 13 -25.15 38.07 38.78
C GLY A 13 -25.35 36.84 37.86
N SER A 14 -25.29 35.57 38.24
CA SER A 14 -25.94 34.85 39.35
C SER A 14 -25.27 33.46 39.58
N VAL A 15 -24.94 33.14 40.85
CA VAL A 15 -25.49 32.08 41.74
C VAL A 15 -25.32 30.63 41.21
N CYS A 16 -24.37 29.80 41.68
CA CYS A 16 -24.05 29.25 43.02
C CYS A 16 -24.84 27.98 43.39
N GLY A 17 -24.09 26.94 43.82
CA GLY A 17 -24.58 25.72 44.46
C GLY A 17 -23.42 24.91 45.04
N GLN A 18 -23.06 25.19 46.31
CA GLN A 18 -22.07 24.53 47.16
C GLN A 18 -22.53 23.15 47.69
N SER A 19 -21.59 22.26 48.05
CA SER A 19 -21.34 21.80 49.44
C SER A 19 -20.37 20.59 49.46
N VAL A 20 -19.23 20.60 50.17
CA VAL A 20 -18.90 20.41 51.61
C VAL A 20 -19.11 18.99 52.18
N GLY A 21 -18.03 18.42 52.77
CA GLY A 21 -17.99 17.32 53.75
C GLY A 21 -17.00 16.22 53.33
N GLY A 22 -15.78 16.10 53.87
CA GLY A 22 -15.38 15.80 55.25
C GLY A 22 -14.82 14.37 55.25
N GLY A 23 -13.54 14.09 55.52
CA GLY A 23 -12.93 14.16 56.84
C GLY A 23 -11.49 13.59 56.81
N TRP A 24 -10.65 14.13 57.69
CA TRP A 24 -9.27 13.73 57.95
C TRP A 24 -9.22 12.53 58.89
N ALA A 25 -8.20 11.68 58.72
CA ALA A 25 -7.68 10.83 59.79
C ALA A 25 -6.21 11.22 60.01
N GLY A 26 -5.92 11.76 61.20
CA GLY A 26 -4.59 12.14 61.62
C GLY A 26 -3.74 10.95 62.06
N CYS A 27 -2.43 11.15 62.04
CA CYS A 27 -1.52 10.48 62.95
C CYS A 27 -0.55 11.52 63.50
N GLU A 28 -0.65 11.73 64.80
CA GLU A 28 0.28 12.48 65.63
C GLU A 28 1.49 11.60 65.93
N SER A 29 2.68 12.07 65.61
CA SER A 29 3.90 11.88 66.42
C SER A 29 4.97 12.77 65.82
N GLY A 30 5.35 13.79 66.59
CA GLY A 30 6.57 14.53 66.30
C GLY A 30 7.75 13.61 66.57
N ASP A 31 8.71 13.61 65.65
CA ASP A 31 10.12 13.55 65.97
C ASP A 31 10.92 14.09 64.78
N SER A 32 11.69 15.13 65.07
CA SER A 32 12.72 15.69 64.21
C SER A 32 13.92 14.75 64.18
N VAL A 33 14.36 14.33 63.00
CA VAL A 33 15.76 13.90 62.79
C VAL A 33 16.23 14.40 61.43
N PHE A 34 16.74 15.63 61.42
CA PHE A 34 17.89 15.93 60.57
C PHE A 34 19.08 15.34 61.32
N ASP A 35 19.75 14.35 60.73
CA ASP A 35 21.12 14.02 61.09
C ASP A 35 21.94 14.02 59.80
N GLY A 36 23.03 14.78 59.84
CA GLY A 36 23.84 15.09 58.68
C GLY A 36 24.73 13.92 58.28
N ASP A 37 25.06 13.85 57.00
CA ASP A 37 26.47 13.95 56.58
C ASP A 37 26.64 13.86 55.05
N ARG A 38 27.49 14.77 54.56
CA ARG A 38 28.31 14.74 53.34
C ARG A 38 27.71 15.18 52.01
N GLY A 39 28.29 16.29 51.52
CA GLY A 39 28.43 16.60 50.11
C GLY A 39 28.54 18.10 49.86
N GLU A 40 29.73 18.67 50.07
CA GLU A 40 30.06 20.07 49.73
C GLU A 40 29.74 20.37 48.26
N VAL A 41 29.06 21.51 48.01
CA VAL A 41 28.92 22.10 46.67
C VAL A 41 29.80 23.35 46.65
N GLU A 42 30.86 23.31 45.84
CA GLU A 42 31.63 24.51 45.48
C GLU A 42 30.73 25.47 44.70
N VAL A 43 30.61 26.70 45.21
CA VAL A 43 29.99 27.81 44.50
C VAL A 43 31.10 28.53 43.73
N VAL A 44 31.05 28.44 42.40
CA VAL A 44 31.82 29.33 41.52
C VAL A 44 30.89 30.48 41.13
N GLU A 45 31.17 31.68 41.63
CA GLU A 45 30.54 32.92 41.19
C GLU A 45 31.13 33.34 39.83
N GLU A 46 30.30 33.42 38.80
CA GLU A 46 30.58 34.24 37.61
C GLU A 46 29.40 35.19 37.36
N ASP A 47 29.75 36.47 37.28
CA ASP A 47 28.86 37.63 37.13
C ASP A 47 28.00 37.57 35.86
N TRP A 48 26.69 37.73 36.02
CA TRP A 48 25.76 38.01 34.91
C TRP A 48 25.41 39.50 34.88
N GLN A 49 25.76 40.17 33.78
CA GLN A 49 25.16 41.45 33.40
C GLN A 49 23.82 41.21 32.70
N ASP A 50 22.82 41.96 33.19
CA ASP A 50 21.48 42.11 32.62
C ASP A 50 21.52 42.52 31.14
N ASP A 51 20.72 41.84 30.30
CA ASP A 51 19.95 42.51 29.25
C ASP A 51 18.79 41.62 28.75
N GLY A 52 17.58 41.96 29.20
CA GLY A 52 16.34 41.99 28.42
C GLY A 52 15.94 40.80 27.52
N GLY A 53 15.04 39.97 28.04
CA GLY A 53 13.85 39.56 27.29
C GLY A 53 13.77 38.13 26.74
N VAL A 54 12.61 37.52 27.00
CA VAL A 54 12.03 36.25 26.49
C VAL A 54 12.23 35.04 27.42
N ARG A 55 11.10 34.64 28.04
CA ARG A 55 10.96 33.44 28.89
C ARG A 55 11.18 32.16 28.06
N GLY A 56 12.40 31.63 28.09
CA GLY A 56 12.70 30.24 27.76
C GLY A 56 12.61 29.38 29.02
N GLY A 57 11.68 28.43 29.06
CA GLY A 57 11.66 27.39 30.09
C GLY A 57 12.79 26.39 29.84
N CYS A 58 13.72 26.26 30.78
CA CYS A 58 14.74 25.22 30.75
C CYS A 58 14.14 23.87 31.11
N ILE A 59 14.30 22.90 30.21
CA ILE A 59 14.15 21.47 30.46
C ILE A 59 15.38 21.05 31.28
N VAL A 60 15.16 20.57 32.51
CA VAL A 60 16.20 19.91 33.30
C VAL A 60 16.15 18.42 32.97
N GLU A 61 17.19 17.92 32.30
CA GLU A 61 17.45 16.48 32.16
C GLU A 61 17.83 15.91 33.53
N PHE A 62 16.99 15.03 34.08
CA PHE A 62 17.38 14.14 35.17
C PHE A 62 17.85 12.81 34.61
N GLY A 63 19.15 12.71 34.34
CA GLY A 63 19.85 11.45 34.24
C GLY A 63 20.51 11.12 35.57
N MET A 64 19.88 10.27 36.39
CA MET A 64 20.56 9.40 37.37
C MET A 64 19.57 8.41 38.00
N ALA A 65 19.94 7.14 38.00
CA ALA A 65 19.19 6.04 38.58
C ALA A 65 19.12 6.17 40.12
N ALA A 66 17.94 6.51 40.65
CA ALA A 66 17.67 6.48 42.08
C ALA A 66 17.05 5.12 42.46
N LYS A 67 17.73 4.37 43.33
CA LYS A 67 17.12 3.30 44.13
C LYS A 67 16.13 3.96 45.09
N ASN A 68 14.83 3.71 44.93
CA ASN A 68 13.78 4.19 45.83
C ASN A 68 13.12 2.98 46.52
N GLU A 69 13.58 2.63 47.71
CA GLU A 69 12.80 1.86 48.68
C GLU A 69 12.40 2.83 49.80
N CYS A 70 11.10 3.06 49.99
CA CYS A 70 10.56 3.78 51.14
C CYS A 70 9.84 2.77 52.03
N ASP A 71 10.50 2.37 53.12
CA ASP A 71 10.05 1.32 54.04
C ASP A 71 8.82 1.69 54.90
N TRP A 72 8.28 2.91 54.77
CA TRP A 72 7.19 3.39 55.63
C TRP A 72 5.82 3.55 54.96
N CYS A 73 5.73 3.54 53.62
CA CYS A 73 4.45 3.76 52.93
C CYS A 73 4.05 2.71 51.89
N GLY A 74 4.92 1.76 51.54
CA GLY A 74 4.62 0.67 50.59
C GLY A 74 4.08 1.14 49.22
N ARG A 75 4.25 2.42 48.88
CA ARG A 75 3.80 3.01 47.62
C ARG A 75 5.03 3.35 46.79
N ASP A 76 5.35 2.48 45.84
CA ASP A 76 6.31 2.77 44.79
C ASP A 76 5.80 3.93 43.95
N GLY A 77 6.44 5.09 44.08
CA GLY A 77 6.28 6.25 43.21
C GLY A 77 6.99 6.03 41.87
N ASN A 78 6.53 5.05 41.09
CA ASN A 78 6.70 4.87 39.63
C ASN A 78 6.30 3.44 39.23
N LEU A 79 5.05 3.06 39.50
CA LEU A 79 4.46 1.84 38.92
C LEU A 79 3.82 2.20 37.58
N TYR A 80 4.62 2.27 36.51
CA TYR A 80 4.08 1.91 35.20
C TYR A 80 3.76 0.42 35.30
N THR A 81 2.48 0.07 35.41
CA THR A 81 2.05 -1.32 35.47
C THR A 81 2.33 -1.99 34.15
N GLU A 82 3.50 -2.63 34.04
CA GLU A 82 3.87 -3.41 32.86
C GLU A 82 2.78 -4.43 32.54
N MET A 83 2.37 -4.49 31.28
CA MET A 83 1.36 -5.44 30.81
C MET A 83 1.95 -6.85 30.73
N GLU A 84 1.31 -7.81 31.40
CA GLU A 84 1.74 -9.21 31.43
C GLU A 84 0.76 -10.09 30.64
N VAL A 85 1.28 -10.93 29.75
CA VAL A 85 0.47 -11.91 29.00
C VAL A 85 0.32 -13.16 29.86
N CYS A 86 -0.87 -13.39 30.40
CA CYS A 86 -1.11 -14.49 31.33
C CYS A 86 -1.51 -15.79 30.64
N SER A 87 -2.18 -15.71 29.49
CA SER A 87 -2.57 -16.89 28.72
C SER A 87 -2.75 -16.57 27.25
N ARG A 88 -2.54 -17.58 26.41
CA ARG A 88 -2.64 -17.51 24.95
C ARG A 88 -3.45 -18.69 24.45
N ALA A 89 -4.41 -18.42 23.56
CA ALA A 89 -5.15 -19.42 22.80
C ALA A 89 -4.87 -19.22 21.32
N PHE A 90 -4.57 -20.32 20.62
CA PHE A 90 -4.31 -20.32 19.19
C PHE A 90 -5.48 -20.97 18.46
N ILE A 91 -5.92 -20.33 17.38
CA ILE A 91 -6.99 -20.81 16.50
C ILE A 91 -6.39 -21.02 15.13
N LEU A 92 -6.33 -22.26 14.68
CA LEU A 92 -5.89 -22.56 13.32
C LEU A 92 -7.08 -22.42 12.36
N THR A 93 -6.93 -21.51 11.41
CA THR A 93 -7.92 -21.25 10.35
C THR A 93 -7.33 -21.65 8.99
N GLN A 94 -8.17 -21.71 7.96
CA GLN A 94 -7.71 -21.93 6.57
C GLN A 94 -6.74 -20.86 6.04
N HIS A 95 -6.57 -19.74 6.76
CA HIS A 95 -5.66 -18.64 6.42
C HIS A 95 -4.50 -18.51 7.41
N GLY A 96 -4.19 -19.61 8.12
CA GLY A 96 -3.14 -19.67 9.13
C GLY A 96 -3.65 -19.47 10.55
N GLU A 97 -2.70 -19.42 11.47
CA GLU A 97 -2.94 -19.31 12.90
C GLU A 97 -3.41 -17.90 13.29
N ARG A 98 -4.32 -17.83 14.27
CA ARG A 98 -4.84 -16.63 14.92
C ARG A 98 -4.62 -16.74 16.41
N GLU A 99 -4.39 -15.62 17.08
CA GLU A 99 -4.07 -15.62 18.50
C GLU A 99 -5.06 -14.76 19.30
N ILE A 100 -5.50 -15.29 20.44
CA ILE A 100 -6.19 -14.52 21.49
C ILE A 100 -5.30 -14.55 22.74
N GLN A 101 -4.95 -13.37 23.24
CA GLN A 101 -4.17 -13.18 24.46
C GLN A 101 -5.05 -12.60 25.56
N LEU A 102 -4.97 -13.20 26.75
CA LEU A 102 -5.45 -12.58 27.98
C LEU A 102 -4.27 -11.92 28.69
N CYS A 103 -4.37 -10.62 28.96
CA CYS A 103 -3.32 -9.86 29.61
C CYS A 103 -3.84 -9.20 30.90
N LEU A 104 -2.96 -9.07 31.90
CA LEU A 104 -3.16 -8.25 33.08
C LEU A 104 -2.31 -6.98 32.97
N GLY A 105 -2.86 -5.84 33.42
CA GLY A 105 -2.11 -4.58 33.49
C GLY A 105 -2.92 -3.39 33.00
N ASP A 106 -2.27 -2.23 32.83
CA ASP A 106 -2.91 -1.05 32.26
C ASP A 106 -2.90 -1.13 30.73
N ILE A 107 -4.07 -0.96 30.10
CA ILE A 107 -4.18 -0.94 28.65
C ILE A 107 -3.24 0.13 28.07
N THR A 108 -3.15 1.31 28.69
CA THR A 108 -2.32 2.44 28.25
C THR A 108 -0.81 2.21 28.38
N ALA A 109 -0.38 1.15 29.06
CA ALA A 109 1.03 0.78 29.24
C ALA A 109 1.55 -0.18 28.15
N LEU A 110 0.86 -0.32 27.01
CA LEU A 110 1.32 -1.16 25.91
C LEU A 110 2.60 -0.58 25.26
N PRO A 111 3.73 -1.32 25.21
CA PRO A 111 4.96 -0.83 24.59
C PRO A 111 4.78 -0.59 23.08
N LEU A 112 5.46 0.43 22.53
CA LEU A 112 5.41 0.74 21.10
C LEU A 112 5.94 -0.39 20.20
N THR A 113 6.85 -1.22 20.71
CA THR A 113 7.31 -2.44 20.01
C THR A 113 6.20 -3.47 19.81
N GLN A 114 5.13 -3.38 20.58
CA GLN A 114 3.93 -4.20 20.49
C GLN A 114 2.72 -3.43 19.97
N LYS A 115 2.93 -2.30 19.27
CA LYS A 115 1.87 -1.46 18.70
C LYS A 115 0.84 -2.30 17.94
N VAL A 116 -0.43 -2.06 18.23
CA VAL A 116 -1.55 -2.75 17.59
C VAL A 116 -2.32 -1.82 16.66
N ASP A 117 -3.10 -2.39 15.74
CA ASP A 117 -3.84 -1.62 14.76
C ASP A 117 -5.03 -0.90 15.37
N ILE A 118 -5.81 -1.59 16.22
CA ILE A 118 -7.07 -1.06 16.74
C ILE A 118 -7.13 -1.20 18.26
N ILE A 119 -7.46 -0.11 18.95
CA ILE A 119 -7.96 -0.13 20.33
C ILE A 119 -9.48 -0.02 20.32
N ILE A 120 -10.16 -0.91 21.04
CA ILE A 120 -11.61 -0.82 21.29
C ILE A 120 -11.84 -0.25 22.69
N VAL A 121 -12.75 0.72 22.80
CA VAL A 121 -13.24 1.26 24.07
C VAL A 121 -14.76 1.29 24.11
N SER A 122 -15.36 1.31 25.29
CA SER A 122 -16.81 1.50 25.44
C SER A 122 -17.12 2.83 26.12
N ALA A 123 -18.16 3.53 25.63
CA ALA A 123 -18.65 4.78 26.18
C ALA A 123 -20.18 4.74 26.36
N PHE A 124 -20.70 5.66 27.19
CA PHE A 124 -22.13 5.97 27.17
C PHE A 124 -22.45 6.76 25.90
N ALA A 125 -23.65 6.59 25.36
CA ALA A 125 -24.02 7.20 24.09
C ALA A 125 -23.86 8.73 24.15
N GLY A 126 -22.98 9.27 23.30
CA GLY A 126 -22.66 10.69 23.26
C GLY A 126 -21.88 11.28 24.45
N ASP A 127 -21.47 10.46 25.43
CA ASP A 127 -20.72 10.91 26.60
C ASP A 127 -19.34 10.23 26.67
N TYR A 128 -18.31 11.05 26.48
CA TYR A 128 -16.90 10.65 26.49
C TYR A 128 -16.12 11.40 27.56
N SER A 129 -16.80 11.84 28.61
CA SER A 129 -16.15 12.55 29.71
C SER A 129 -15.06 11.66 30.34
N PRO A 130 -13.88 12.21 30.66
CA PRO A 130 -12.80 11.47 31.31
C PRO A 130 -13.11 11.24 32.78
N VAL A 131 -14.04 10.32 33.05
CA VAL A 131 -14.43 9.97 34.42
C VAL A 131 -13.29 9.20 35.10
N PRO A 132 -12.83 9.60 36.29
CA PRO A 132 -11.74 8.93 37.01
C PRO A 132 -11.93 7.41 37.13
N GLY A 133 -10.87 6.66 36.82
CA GLY A 133 -10.89 5.20 36.89
C GLY A 133 -11.51 4.51 35.67
N THR A 134 -11.83 5.26 34.61
CA THR A 134 -12.26 4.70 33.33
C THR A 134 -11.12 4.64 32.32
N VAL A 135 -11.25 3.78 31.31
CA VAL A 135 -10.28 3.71 30.19
C VAL A 135 -10.20 5.04 29.44
N ILE A 136 -11.31 5.79 29.33
CA ILE A 136 -11.32 7.09 28.66
C ILE A 136 -10.45 8.10 29.42
N GLU A 137 -10.58 8.16 30.75
CA GLU A 137 -9.72 9.01 31.57
C GLU A 137 -8.26 8.56 31.52
N ALA A 138 -7.98 7.26 31.59
CA ALA A 138 -6.62 6.75 31.47
C ALA A 138 -5.98 7.10 30.12
N LEU A 139 -6.74 7.02 29.02
CA LEU A 139 -6.28 7.41 27.69
C LEU A 139 -5.94 8.91 27.61
N GLU A 140 -6.75 9.77 28.22
CA GLU A 140 -6.48 11.21 28.25
C GLU A 140 -5.28 11.53 29.16
N ARG A 141 -5.27 10.99 30.39
CA ARG A 141 -4.22 11.27 31.37
C ARG A 141 -2.85 10.72 30.98
N ASN A 142 -2.78 9.46 30.52
CA ASN A 142 -1.51 8.78 30.28
C ASN A 142 -1.01 8.96 28.84
N LEU A 143 -1.92 9.11 27.86
CA LEU A 143 -1.57 9.16 26.43
C LEU A 143 -1.99 10.45 25.74
N GLY A 144 -2.61 11.41 26.44
CA GLY A 144 -3.10 12.66 25.84
C GLY A 144 -4.18 12.45 24.78
N LEU A 145 -4.88 11.30 24.82
CA LEU A 145 -5.86 10.90 23.82
C LEU A 145 -7.26 11.29 24.28
N ASN A 146 -7.74 12.45 23.82
CA ASN A 146 -9.09 12.93 24.12
C ASN A 146 -10.13 12.27 23.20
N VAL A 147 -10.92 11.36 23.75
CA VAL A 147 -11.92 10.57 23.00
C VAL A 147 -13.06 11.44 22.49
N GLU A 148 -13.45 12.49 23.21
CA GLU A 148 -14.50 13.42 22.78
C GLU A 148 -14.10 14.17 21.48
N ALA A 149 -12.84 14.62 21.40
CA ALA A 149 -12.30 15.25 20.20
C ALA A 149 -12.28 14.28 19.01
N LEU A 150 -11.91 13.01 19.23
CA LEU A 150 -11.97 11.97 18.21
C LEU A 150 -13.41 11.69 17.76
N ALA A 151 -14.38 11.71 18.67
CA ALA A 151 -15.79 11.50 18.35
C ALA A 151 -16.35 12.63 17.47
N ARG A 152 -15.90 13.88 17.67
CA ARG A 152 -16.26 15.03 16.82
C ARG A 152 -15.67 14.90 15.41
N ASN A 153 -14.45 14.36 15.29
CA ASN A 153 -13.73 14.16 14.02
C ASN A 153 -13.47 12.67 13.70
N LYS A 154 -14.55 11.88 13.66
CA LYS A 154 -14.52 10.45 13.35
C LYS A 154 -14.43 10.21 11.84
N LYS A 155 -13.71 9.14 11.45
CA LYS A 155 -13.61 8.67 10.06
C LYS A 155 -14.94 8.12 9.58
N GLU A 156 -15.58 7.30 10.41
CA GLU A 156 -16.83 6.63 10.06
C GLU A 156 -17.76 6.55 11.28
N ASP A 157 -19.03 6.88 11.08
CA ASP A 157 -20.07 6.79 12.09
C ASP A 157 -20.98 5.60 11.79
N LEU A 158 -20.81 4.51 12.54
CA LEU A 158 -21.53 3.25 12.38
C LEU A 158 -22.52 3.02 13.53
N ARG A 159 -22.84 4.05 14.30
CA ARG A 159 -23.67 3.90 15.51
C ARG A 159 -25.05 3.38 15.16
N ILE A 160 -25.56 3.78 13.99
CA ILE A 160 -26.72 3.17 13.37
C ILE A 160 -26.34 1.76 12.89
N GLY A 161 -26.85 0.74 13.57
CA GLY A 161 -26.70 -0.67 13.20
C GLY A 161 -25.54 -1.40 13.90
N PHE A 162 -24.42 -0.73 14.17
CA PHE A 162 -23.22 -1.36 14.76
C PHE A 162 -22.91 -0.88 16.18
N ASN A 163 -23.58 0.18 16.67
CA ASN A 163 -23.28 0.78 17.98
C ASN A 163 -21.81 1.20 18.13
N CYS A 164 -21.13 1.50 17.02
CA CYS A 164 -19.73 1.90 17.03
C CYS A 164 -19.46 3.13 16.17
N TRP A 165 -18.38 3.83 16.45
CA TRP A 165 -17.75 4.72 15.47
C TRP A 165 -16.25 4.48 15.42
N ILE A 166 -15.65 4.89 14.31
CA ILE A 166 -14.24 4.66 14.01
C ILE A 166 -13.55 6.02 13.89
N SER A 167 -12.50 6.24 14.68
CA SER A 167 -11.67 7.45 14.59
C SER A 167 -10.87 7.51 13.28
N ASN A 168 -10.35 8.69 12.95
CA ASN A 168 -9.22 8.79 12.01
C ASN A 168 -7.97 8.10 12.60
N TYR A 169 -6.93 7.93 11.79
CA TYR A 169 -5.67 7.38 12.30
C TYR A 169 -5.13 8.22 13.46
N LEU A 170 -4.67 7.55 14.50
CA LEU A 170 -4.07 8.15 15.68
C LEU A 170 -2.59 8.49 15.40
N LYS A 171 -2.03 9.39 16.21
CA LYS A 171 -0.64 9.83 16.10
C LYS A 171 0.34 8.66 16.24
N ASP A 172 1.44 8.69 15.50
CA ASP A 172 2.32 7.51 15.37
C ASP A 172 3.07 7.12 16.65
N HIS A 173 3.27 8.05 17.60
CA HIS A 173 3.88 7.77 18.90
C HIS A 173 2.94 7.05 19.88
N LEU A 174 1.67 6.85 19.52
CA LEU A 174 0.72 6.10 20.33
C LEU A 174 0.86 4.59 20.03
N PRO A 175 0.59 3.72 21.02
CA PRO A 175 0.67 2.26 20.86
C PRO A 175 -0.51 1.67 20.05
N TYR A 176 -1.38 2.52 19.50
CA TYR A 176 -2.55 2.16 18.71
C TYR A 176 -2.59 2.95 17.41
N ARG A 177 -2.96 2.34 16.29
CA ARG A 177 -3.14 3.08 15.02
C ARG A 177 -4.51 3.73 14.88
N GLN A 178 -5.55 3.13 15.46
CA GLN A 178 -6.92 3.61 15.33
C GLN A 178 -7.74 3.23 16.56
N LEU A 179 -8.71 4.07 16.93
CA LEU A 179 -9.69 3.81 17.98
C LEU A 179 -11.06 3.47 17.37
N VAL A 180 -11.68 2.41 17.89
CA VAL A 180 -13.09 2.05 17.67
C VAL A 180 -13.81 2.22 19.00
N CYS A 181 -14.81 3.09 19.05
CA CYS A 181 -15.60 3.32 20.26
C CYS A 181 -16.95 2.64 20.12
N PHE A 182 -17.29 1.78 21.10
CA PHE A 182 -18.60 1.16 21.24
C PHE A 182 -19.50 2.02 22.12
N GLU A 183 -20.59 2.51 21.55
CA GLU A 183 -21.64 3.29 22.22
C GLU A 183 -22.92 2.46 22.34
N ARG A 184 -23.29 2.12 23.57
CA ARG A 184 -24.57 1.43 23.80
C ARG A 184 -25.74 2.43 23.68
N LEU A 185 -26.48 2.37 22.58
CA LEU A 185 -27.73 3.11 22.42
C LEU A 185 -28.86 2.43 23.24
N PHE A 186 -29.37 3.11 24.27
CA PHE A 186 -30.47 2.62 25.13
C PHE A 186 -31.87 2.66 24.47
N LYS A 187 -31.97 3.15 23.22
CA LYS A 187 -33.27 3.49 22.59
C LYS A 187 -34.03 2.32 21.96
N TYR A 188 -33.49 1.10 21.95
CA TYR A 188 -34.14 -0.07 21.35
C TYR A 188 -34.09 -1.27 22.30
N ARG A 189 -35.07 -2.18 22.17
CA ARG A 189 -35.28 -3.45 22.91
C ARG A 189 -34.03 -3.96 23.63
N GLU A 190 -34.18 -4.42 24.88
CA GLU A 190 -33.08 -5.05 25.63
C GLU A 190 -32.44 -6.18 24.82
N LYS A 191 -31.28 -5.88 24.24
CA LYS A 191 -30.45 -6.84 23.52
C LYS A 191 -29.70 -7.70 24.53
N THR A 192 -29.50 -8.97 24.18
CA THR A 192 -28.66 -9.87 24.98
C THR A 192 -27.21 -9.37 25.01
N LEU A 193 -26.44 -9.85 25.99
CA LEU A 193 -25.01 -9.53 26.09
C LEU A 193 -24.26 -9.95 24.82
N ARG A 194 -24.59 -11.13 24.27
CA ARG A 194 -24.01 -11.65 23.03
C ARG A 194 -24.27 -10.74 21.85
N GLU A 195 -25.51 -10.35 21.60
CA GLU A 195 -25.87 -9.47 20.47
C GLU A 195 -25.13 -8.13 20.52
N SER A 196 -24.88 -7.61 21.73
CA SER A 196 -24.12 -6.37 21.93
C SER A 196 -22.66 -6.54 21.51
N VAL A 197 -22.03 -7.66 21.90
CA VAL A 197 -20.66 -7.99 21.52
C VAL A 197 -20.56 -8.33 20.02
N GLU A 198 -21.56 -9.01 19.44
CA GLU A 198 -21.59 -9.27 18.00
C GLU A 198 -21.62 -7.97 17.20
N GLN A 199 -22.44 -6.99 17.58
CA GLN A 199 -22.50 -5.68 16.91
C GLN A 199 -21.17 -4.93 16.95
N MET A 200 -20.47 -5.00 18.08
CA MET A 200 -19.13 -4.46 18.21
C MET A 200 -18.15 -5.13 17.23
N PHE A 201 -18.14 -6.47 17.16
CA PHE A 201 -17.29 -7.19 16.21
C PHE A 201 -17.65 -6.93 14.75
N ARG A 202 -18.93 -6.64 14.44
CA ARG A 202 -19.33 -6.22 13.08
C ARG A 202 -18.63 -4.91 12.66
N ALA A 203 -18.38 -3.99 13.59
CA ALA A 203 -17.65 -2.75 13.29
C ALA A 203 -16.18 -2.99 12.90
N LEU A 204 -15.64 -4.19 13.15
CA LEU A 204 -14.29 -4.55 12.72
C LEU A 204 -14.20 -4.80 11.21
N PHE A 205 -15.29 -5.17 10.52
CA PHE A 205 -15.28 -5.34 9.06
C PHE A 205 -14.84 -4.06 8.33
N PRO A 206 -15.46 -2.89 8.56
CA PRO A 206 -14.98 -1.63 7.99
C PRO A 206 -13.63 -1.20 8.54
N ALA A 207 -13.37 -1.40 9.84
CA ALA A 207 -12.07 -1.06 10.42
C ALA A 207 -10.92 -1.87 9.80
N PHE A 208 -11.17 -3.11 9.37
CA PHE A 208 -10.15 -4.00 8.82
C PHE A 208 -9.91 -3.79 7.34
N ASN A 209 -10.91 -3.34 6.58
CA ASN A 209 -10.79 -3.18 5.13
C ASN A 209 -10.23 -4.44 4.43
N ASN A 210 -10.67 -5.62 4.86
CA ASN A 210 -10.19 -6.92 4.37
C ASN A 210 -8.66 -7.15 4.55
N GLU A 211 -8.02 -6.49 5.50
CA GLU A 211 -6.62 -6.72 5.88
C GLU A 211 -6.51 -7.48 7.20
N ASN A 212 -5.40 -8.20 7.39
CA ASN A 212 -5.11 -8.82 8.68
C ASN A 212 -4.76 -7.73 9.70
N LYS A 213 -5.53 -7.63 10.79
CA LYS A 213 -5.31 -6.61 11.83
C LYS A 213 -5.23 -7.20 13.23
N SER A 214 -4.54 -6.47 14.09
CA SER A 214 -4.43 -6.71 15.52
C SER A 214 -5.35 -5.77 16.31
N VAL A 215 -6.02 -6.30 17.33
CA VAL A 215 -6.99 -5.58 18.17
C VAL A 215 -6.59 -5.71 19.62
N ILE A 216 -6.66 -4.62 20.37
CA ILE A 216 -6.63 -4.61 21.84
C ILE A 216 -7.94 -4.06 22.38
N THR A 217 -8.43 -4.65 23.46
CA THR A 217 -9.68 -4.24 24.09
C THR A 217 -9.59 -4.49 25.59
N PRO A 218 -10.14 -3.60 26.45
CA PRO A 218 -10.41 -3.97 27.83
C PRO A 218 -11.56 -5.00 27.87
N LEU A 219 -11.85 -5.54 29.06
CA LEU A 219 -13.18 -6.11 29.30
C LEU A 219 -14.21 -4.98 29.24
N LEU A 220 -15.02 -4.99 28.18
CA LEU A 220 -15.95 -3.90 27.92
C LEU A 220 -17.15 -4.00 28.86
N MET A 221 -17.72 -2.86 29.24
CA MET A 221 -18.91 -2.77 30.08
C MET A 221 -18.84 -3.35 31.51
N THR A 222 -17.67 -3.79 32.00
CA THR A 222 -17.57 -4.38 33.34
C THR A 222 -17.30 -3.36 34.45
N GLY A 223 -16.89 -2.14 34.10
CA GLY A 223 -16.69 -1.02 35.03
C GLY A 223 -18.01 -0.34 35.43
N CYS A 224 -18.20 0.94 35.08
CA CYS A 224 -19.41 1.71 35.44
C CYS A 224 -20.73 1.11 34.94
N GLN A 225 -20.67 0.19 33.98
CA GLN A 225 -21.84 -0.53 33.43
C GLN A 225 -22.13 -1.87 34.15
N GLN A 226 -21.31 -2.24 35.15
CA GLN A 226 -21.48 -3.33 36.11
C GLN A 226 -21.83 -4.70 35.52
N LYS A 227 -21.32 -5.04 34.34
CA LYS A 227 -21.44 -6.40 33.79
C LYS A 227 -20.43 -7.35 34.42
N ASP A 228 -20.86 -8.60 34.64
CA ASP A 228 -20.00 -9.64 35.21
C ASP A 228 -18.76 -9.90 34.33
N HIS A 229 -17.58 -9.87 34.95
CA HIS A 229 -16.29 -10.04 34.27
C HIS A 229 -16.17 -11.40 33.58
N SER A 230 -16.59 -12.48 34.25
CA SER A 230 -16.43 -13.85 33.74
C SER A 230 -17.36 -14.11 32.53
N MET A 231 -18.59 -13.62 32.62
CA MET A 231 -19.58 -13.72 31.56
C MET A 231 -19.16 -12.89 30.34
N MET A 232 -18.70 -11.65 30.53
CA MET A 232 -18.24 -10.81 29.43
C MET A 232 -17.01 -11.42 28.74
N LEU A 233 -16.01 -11.85 29.50
CA LEU A 233 -14.83 -12.54 28.96
C LEU A 233 -15.23 -13.76 28.12
N THR A 234 -16.15 -14.57 28.64
CA THR A 234 -16.66 -15.76 27.95
C THR A 234 -17.33 -15.41 26.62
N VAL A 235 -18.19 -14.39 26.62
CA VAL A 235 -18.91 -13.97 25.41
C VAL A 235 -17.95 -13.36 24.37
N MET A 236 -17.05 -12.47 24.78
CA MET A 236 -16.07 -11.85 23.89
C MET A 236 -15.16 -12.88 23.21
N VAL A 237 -14.62 -13.84 23.97
CA VAL A 237 -13.78 -14.91 23.41
C VAL A 237 -14.57 -15.77 22.44
N LYS A 238 -15.79 -16.21 22.81
CA LYS A 238 -16.63 -17.04 21.92
C LYS A 238 -17.00 -16.32 20.62
N VAL A 239 -17.39 -15.05 20.68
CA VAL A 239 -17.72 -14.25 19.50
C VAL A 239 -16.49 -14.04 18.62
N ALA A 240 -15.33 -13.74 19.21
CA ALA A 240 -14.08 -13.59 18.48
C ALA A 240 -13.69 -14.87 17.73
N VAL A 241 -13.70 -16.01 18.42
CA VAL A 241 -13.40 -17.32 17.82
C VAL A 241 -14.38 -17.63 16.68
N GLY A 242 -15.68 -17.39 16.89
CA GLY A 242 -16.70 -17.57 15.86
C GLY A 242 -16.38 -16.79 14.58
N TRP A 243 -16.11 -15.49 14.70
CA TRP A 243 -15.76 -14.66 13.54
C TRP A 243 -14.42 -15.03 12.89
N MET A 244 -13.40 -15.38 13.69
CA MET A 244 -12.12 -15.86 13.16
C MET A 244 -12.29 -17.14 12.32
N LEU A 245 -13.09 -18.09 12.80
CA LEU A 245 -13.37 -19.35 12.09
C LEU A 245 -14.15 -19.11 10.79
N LEU A 246 -15.09 -18.15 10.80
CA LEU A 246 -15.81 -17.74 9.60
C LEU A 246 -14.89 -17.10 8.56
N GLY A 247 -13.81 -16.44 8.98
CA GLY A 247 -12.80 -15.84 8.09
C GLY A 247 -12.57 -14.34 8.29
N LEU A 248 -13.04 -13.75 9.39
CA LEU A 248 -12.67 -12.38 9.77
C LEU A 248 -11.14 -12.30 9.92
N PRO A 249 -10.45 -11.31 9.30
CA PRO A 249 -9.00 -11.23 9.33
C PRO A 249 -8.45 -10.62 10.63
N LEU A 250 -8.96 -11.09 11.78
CA LEU A 250 -8.47 -10.72 13.11
C LEU A 250 -7.27 -11.62 13.44
N GLN A 251 -6.05 -11.11 13.26
CA GLN A 251 -4.81 -11.87 13.45
C GLN A 251 -4.48 -12.08 14.93
N LEU A 252 -4.66 -11.02 15.73
CA LEU A 252 -4.35 -11.02 17.16
C LEU A 252 -5.42 -10.23 17.90
N LEU A 253 -6.02 -10.83 18.93
CA LEU A 253 -6.89 -10.14 19.87
C LEU A 253 -6.27 -10.16 21.28
N LYS A 254 -5.93 -8.98 21.81
CA LYS A 254 -5.50 -8.80 23.19
C LYS A 254 -6.68 -8.33 24.05
N ILE A 255 -7.08 -9.13 25.03
CA ILE A 255 -8.09 -8.77 26.03
C ILE A 255 -7.38 -8.39 27.31
N ILE A 256 -7.56 -7.15 27.75
CA ILE A 256 -6.87 -6.58 28.92
C ILE A 256 -7.82 -6.55 30.12
N ILE A 257 -7.37 -7.13 31.23
CA ILE A 257 -7.97 -6.94 32.55
C ILE A 257 -7.08 -5.96 33.29
N TYR A 258 -7.66 -4.86 33.76
CA TYR A 258 -6.92 -3.89 34.55
C TYR A 258 -6.49 -4.52 35.86
N SER A 259 -5.18 -4.55 36.12
CA SER A 259 -4.61 -5.02 37.39
C SER A 259 -3.42 -4.14 37.78
N PRO A 260 -3.40 -3.56 38.99
CA PRO A 260 -2.29 -2.73 39.47
C PRO A 260 -1.04 -3.55 39.83
N THR A 261 -1.17 -4.87 39.96
CA THR A 261 -0.07 -5.79 40.30
C THR A 261 -0.08 -7.00 39.36
N PRO A 262 0.18 -6.81 38.05
CA PRO A 262 0.04 -7.87 37.04
C PRO A 262 0.92 -9.10 37.33
N ARG A 263 2.12 -8.88 37.88
CA ARG A 263 3.05 -9.93 38.34
C ARG A 263 2.61 -10.69 39.60
N LYS A 264 1.61 -10.16 40.32
CA LYS A 264 1.01 -10.79 41.52
C LYS A 264 -0.52 -10.74 41.39
N PRO A 265 -1.11 -11.62 40.55
CA PRO A 265 -2.53 -11.60 40.25
C PRO A 265 -3.40 -11.76 41.50
N SER A 266 -4.43 -10.92 41.62
CA SER A 266 -5.43 -11.02 42.68
C SER A 266 -6.27 -12.30 42.58
N LYS A 267 -7.11 -12.58 43.59
CA LYS A 267 -8.05 -13.72 43.53
C LYS A 267 -9.04 -13.60 42.36
N GLU A 268 -9.47 -12.39 42.03
CA GLU A 268 -10.37 -12.13 40.89
C GLU A 268 -9.63 -12.34 39.56
N ASP A 269 -8.40 -11.83 39.43
CA ASP A 269 -7.55 -12.04 38.25
C ASP A 269 -7.33 -13.55 37.99
N GLN A 270 -7.02 -14.32 39.04
CA GLN A 270 -6.85 -15.77 38.96
C GLN A 270 -8.14 -16.49 38.53
N SER A 271 -9.30 -16.01 38.98
CA SER A 271 -10.60 -16.53 38.55
C SER A 271 -10.80 -16.33 37.04
N LEU A 272 -10.51 -15.14 36.51
CA LEU A 272 -10.63 -14.82 35.08
C LEU A 272 -9.61 -15.58 34.22
N ILE A 273 -8.37 -15.71 34.69
CA ILE A 273 -7.37 -16.57 34.05
C ILE A 273 -7.89 -18.02 33.95
N THR A 274 -8.50 -18.53 35.02
CA THR A 274 -9.08 -19.88 35.04
C THR A 274 -10.24 -20.02 34.04
N VAL A 275 -11.12 -19.01 33.93
CA VAL A 275 -12.19 -18.97 32.92
C VAL A 275 -11.59 -19.03 31.52
N PHE A 276 -10.58 -18.20 31.23
CA PHE A 276 -9.91 -18.20 29.93
C PHE A 276 -9.20 -19.53 29.62
N GLN A 277 -8.55 -20.16 30.60
CA GLN A 277 -7.93 -21.48 30.44
C GLN A 277 -8.96 -22.57 30.09
N LYS A 278 -10.17 -22.50 30.66
CA LYS A 278 -11.27 -23.41 30.27
C LYS A 278 -11.70 -23.18 28.82
N LEU A 279 -11.82 -21.92 28.40
CA LEU A 279 -12.16 -21.56 27.01
C LEU A 279 -11.07 -22.00 26.04
N LYS A 280 -9.80 -21.77 26.39
CA LYS A 280 -8.62 -22.22 25.63
C LYS A 280 -8.69 -23.73 25.34
N LYS A 281 -8.92 -24.56 26.35
CA LYS A 281 -9.07 -26.02 26.15
C LYS A 281 -10.19 -26.36 25.18
N SER A 282 -11.31 -25.63 25.22
CA SER A 282 -12.41 -25.83 24.26
C SER A 282 -12.03 -25.43 22.83
N ILE A 283 -11.18 -24.41 22.67
CA ILE A 283 -10.70 -23.93 21.37
C ILE A 283 -9.69 -24.91 20.77
N GLU A 284 -8.71 -25.34 21.56
CA GLU A 284 -7.63 -26.24 21.10
C GLU A 284 -8.12 -27.66 20.78
N ASN A 285 -9.22 -28.09 21.41
CA ASN A 285 -9.84 -29.39 21.15
C ASN A 285 -10.85 -29.37 19.98
N ALA A 286 -11.09 -28.22 19.34
CA ALA A 286 -12.03 -28.13 18.23
C ALA A 286 -11.45 -28.85 16.99
N PRO A 287 -12.24 -29.71 16.31
CA PRO A 287 -11.73 -30.51 15.20
C PRO A 287 -11.27 -29.64 14.02
N LEU A 288 -10.04 -29.92 13.57
CA LEU A 288 -9.42 -29.30 12.40
C LEU A 288 -9.86 -29.98 11.12
N VAL A 289 -11.03 -29.64 10.57
CA VAL A 289 -11.35 -29.97 9.19
C VAL A 289 -12.36 -28.95 8.64
N ILE A 290 -11.97 -28.16 7.64
CA ILE A 290 -12.95 -27.67 6.66
C ILE A 290 -12.51 -28.31 5.34
N PRO A 291 -13.13 -29.43 4.91
CA PRO A 291 -12.93 -29.93 3.57
C PRO A 291 -13.33 -28.82 2.61
N GLU A 292 -12.62 -28.66 1.48
CA GLU A 292 -13.08 -27.74 0.44
C GLU A 292 -14.57 -28.02 0.15
N PRO A 293 -15.45 -27.04 0.37
CA PRO A 293 -16.88 -27.27 0.30
C PRO A 293 -17.23 -27.55 -1.15
N LYS A 294 -17.64 -28.80 -1.42
CA LYS A 294 -18.19 -29.18 -2.72
C LYS A 294 -19.38 -28.25 -3.01
N VAL A 295 -19.32 -27.57 -4.14
CA VAL A 295 -20.42 -26.73 -4.61
C VAL A 295 -21.65 -27.59 -4.90
N ILE A 296 -22.79 -27.24 -4.29
CA ILE A 296 -24.07 -27.95 -4.40
C ILE A 296 -25.15 -27.06 -5.01
N TYR A 297 -25.11 -25.76 -4.69
CA TYR A 297 -26.13 -24.78 -5.04
C TYR A 297 -25.59 -23.76 -6.03
N ASP A 298 -26.47 -23.24 -6.87
CA ASP A 298 -26.14 -22.18 -7.82
C ASP A 298 -26.08 -20.83 -7.12
N VAL A 299 -27.10 -20.51 -6.31
CA VAL A 299 -27.27 -19.17 -5.74
C VAL A 299 -27.73 -19.24 -4.28
N TYR A 300 -27.12 -18.45 -3.40
CA TYR A 300 -27.69 -18.06 -2.13
C TYR A 300 -28.28 -16.65 -2.25
N PHE A 301 -29.54 -16.43 -1.89
CA PHE A 301 -30.15 -15.10 -1.87
C PHE A 301 -30.24 -14.55 -0.46
N MET A 302 -29.93 -13.25 -0.34
CA MET A 302 -30.17 -12.47 0.87
C MET A 302 -31.20 -11.40 0.56
N LYS A 303 -32.30 -11.40 1.31
CA LYS A 303 -33.45 -10.53 1.11
C LYS A 303 -34.13 -10.26 2.44
N THR A 304 -34.81 -9.13 2.54
CA THR A 304 -35.77 -8.87 3.61
C THR A 304 -37.19 -9.29 3.20
N THR A 305 -38.13 -9.34 4.15
CA THR A 305 -39.55 -9.60 3.83
C THR A 305 -40.15 -8.56 2.87
N PRO A 306 -39.86 -7.25 3.00
CA PRO A 306 -40.24 -6.26 1.98
C PRO A 306 -39.68 -6.51 0.58
N ASP A 307 -38.52 -7.17 0.46
CA ASP A 307 -37.86 -7.43 -0.83
C ASP A 307 -38.41 -8.67 -1.56
N GLU A 308 -39.40 -9.38 -1.00
CA GLU A 308 -39.99 -10.59 -1.60
C GLU A 308 -40.42 -10.42 -3.06
N PRO A 309 -41.09 -9.32 -3.46
CA PRO A 309 -41.45 -9.10 -4.86
C PRO A 309 -40.23 -8.99 -5.79
N LEU A 310 -39.15 -8.35 -5.32
CA LEU A 310 -37.90 -8.22 -6.08
C LEU A 310 -37.20 -9.58 -6.21
N PHE A 311 -37.18 -10.36 -5.13
CA PHE A 311 -36.66 -11.71 -5.14
C PHE A 311 -37.39 -12.59 -6.17
N HIS A 312 -38.73 -12.58 -6.17
CA HIS A 312 -39.50 -13.35 -7.14
C HIS A 312 -39.29 -12.88 -8.58
N LEU A 313 -39.10 -11.58 -8.81
CA LEU A 313 -38.77 -11.05 -10.13
C LEU A 313 -37.43 -11.62 -10.62
N VAL A 314 -36.36 -11.52 -9.82
CA VAL A 314 -35.03 -12.07 -10.14
C VAL A 314 -35.09 -13.60 -10.32
N LEU A 315 -35.78 -14.30 -9.42
CA LEU A 315 -35.94 -15.75 -9.48
C LEU A 315 -36.68 -16.20 -10.75
N SER A 316 -37.71 -15.45 -11.17
CA SER A 316 -38.46 -15.77 -12.39
C SER A 316 -37.60 -15.68 -13.65
N VAL A 317 -36.66 -14.74 -13.70
CA VAL A 317 -35.71 -14.58 -14.81
C VAL A 317 -34.65 -15.67 -14.77
N LEU A 318 -34.04 -15.93 -13.61
CA LEU A 318 -33.05 -17.00 -13.46
C LEU A 318 -33.63 -18.38 -13.78
N SER A 319 -34.87 -18.66 -13.39
CA SER A 319 -35.55 -19.94 -13.67
C SER A 319 -35.84 -20.13 -15.16
N LYS A 320 -36.06 -19.04 -15.91
CA LYS A 320 -36.16 -19.08 -17.38
C LYS A 320 -34.80 -19.35 -18.04
N LEU A 321 -33.72 -18.80 -17.48
CA LEU A 321 -32.35 -18.99 -17.99
C LEU A 321 -31.78 -20.36 -17.62
N LYS A 322 -32.18 -20.93 -16.47
CA LYS A 322 -31.76 -22.24 -15.98
C LYS A 322 -32.94 -22.98 -15.34
N SER A 323 -33.48 -23.97 -16.06
CA SER A 323 -34.66 -24.75 -15.63
C SER A 323 -34.46 -25.59 -14.37
N ASN A 324 -33.22 -25.91 -14.00
CA ASN A 324 -32.87 -26.68 -12.80
C ASN A 324 -32.05 -25.87 -11.77
N LEU A 325 -32.38 -24.58 -11.60
CA LEU A 325 -31.72 -23.69 -10.66
C LEU A 325 -31.84 -24.21 -9.21
N LYS A 326 -30.69 -24.43 -8.57
CA LYS A 326 -30.63 -24.80 -7.15
C LYS A 326 -30.30 -23.57 -6.32
N PHE A 327 -31.24 -23.08 -5.52
CA PHE A 327 -30.98 -21.93 -4.65
C PHE A 327 -31.27 -22.21 -3.17
N ARG A 328 -30.77 -21.31 -2.33
CA ARG A 328 -30.99 -21.26 -0.88
C ARG A 328 -31.21 -19.83 -0.41
N THR A 329 -31.90 -19.69 0.70
CA THR A 329 -32.13 -18.47 1.46
C THR A 329 -31.94 -18.75 2.95
N LEU A 330 -32.00 -17.72 3.80
CA LEU A 330 -31.96 -17.92 5.26
C LEU A 330 -33.09 -18.84 5.75
N ALA A 331 -34.27 -18.80 5.13
CA ALA A 331 -35.42 -19.62 5.52
C ALA A 331 -35.17 -21.13 5.35
N ASP A 332 -34.18 -21.52 4.53
CA ASP A 332 -33.81 -22.91 4.28
C ASP A 332 -32.76 -23.45 5.28
N VAL A 333 -32.25 -22.58 6.17
CA VAL A 333 -31.24 -22.93 7.17
C VAL A 333 -31.94 -23.16 8.50
N ALA A 334 -31.65 -24.28 9.18
CA ALA A 334 -32.15 -24.51 10.53
C ALA A 334 -31.54 -23.44 11.46
N VAL A 335 -32.38 -22.52 11.93
CA VAL A 335 -31.95 -21.43 12.82
C VAL A 335 -32.04 -21.94 14.25
N GLU A 336 -30.95 -22.52 14.75
CA GLU A 336 -30.72 -22.55 16.19
C GLU A 336 -30.11 -21.19 16.59
N ASP A 337 -30.63 -20.58 17.66
CA ASP A 337 -30.34 -19.19 18.05
C ASP A 337 -28.84 -18.88 18.20
N ASP A 338 -28.01 -19.90 18.41
CA ASP A 338 -26.59 -19.76 18.72
C ASP A 338 -25.61 -20.18 17.61
N THR A 339 -26.05 -20.83 16.51
CA THR A 339 -25.14 -21.35 15.46
C THR A 339 -25.47 -20.90 14.04
N TRP A 340 -26.61 -20.24 13.82
CA TRP A 340 -27.11 -19.96 12.47
C TRP A 340 -26.09 -19.28 11.53
N LYS A 341 -25.17 -18.44 12.05
CA LYS A 341 -24.10 -17.81 11.24
C LYS A 341 -23.12 -18.83 10.68
N HIS A 342 -22.79 -19.86 11.46
CA HIS A 342 -21.97 -20.98 11.03
C HIS A 342 -22.70 -21.81 9.98
N ASP A 343 -23.98 -22.08 10.20
CA ASP A 343 -24.79 -22.86 9.26
C ASP A 343 -24.98 -22.12 7.93
N VAL A 344 -25.25 -20.82 7.97
CA VAL A 344 -25.29 -19.94 6.79
C VAL A 344 -23.94 -19.93 6.08
N HIS A 345 -22.83 -19.82 6.80
CA HIS A 345 -21.49 -19.88 6.22
C HIS A 345 -21.24 -21.18 5.47
N LEU A 346 -21.58 -22.33 6.07
CA LEU A 346 -21.45 -23.64 5.44
C LEU A 346 -22.32 -23.76 4.18
N VAL A 347 -23.54 -23.22 4.19
CA VAL A 347 -24.42 -23.21 3.03
C VAL A 347 -23.87 -22.28 1.94
N MET A 348 -23.48 -21.05 2.29
CA MET A 348 -22.92 -20.05 1.36
C MET A 348 -21.65 -20.55 0.68
N GLN A 349 -20.77 -21.23 1.41
CA GLN A 349 -19.57 -21.83 0.85
C GLN A 349 -19.85 -22.92 -0.20
N ARG A 350 -21.03 -23.55 -0.14
CA ARG A 350 -21.51 -24.54 -1.12
C ARG A 350 -22.30 -23.91 -2.27
N CYS A 351 -22.43 -22.59 -2.31
CA CYS A 351 -23.05 -21.86 -3.41
C CYS A 351 -21.99 -21.35 -4.41
N ARG A 352 -22.36 -21.28 -5.69
CA ARG A 352 -21.52 -20.63 -6.72
C ARG A 352 -21.58 -19.11 -6.64
N ARG A 353 -22.75 -18.57 -6.30
CA ARG A 353 -23.00 -17.13 -6.12
C ARG A 353 -23.74 -16.86 -4.82
N ILE A 354 -23.41 -15.74 -4.17
CA ILE A 354 -24.14 -15.17 -3.04
C ILE A 354 -24.65 -13.81 -3.51
N VAL A 355 -25.96 -13.63 -3.50
CA VAL A 355 -26.66 -12.51 -4.13
C VAL A 355 -27.44 -11.72 -3.07
N PRO A 356 -26.81 -10.68 -2.49
CA PRO A 356 -27.52 -9.63 -1.76
C PRO A 356 -28.45 -8.84 -2.69
N LEU A 357 -29.73 -8.73 -2.33
CA LEU A 357 -30.64 -7.77 -2.95
C LEU A 357 -30.55 -6.46 -2.15
N LEU A 358 -29.67 -5.56 -2.57
CA LEU A 358 -29.40 -4.32 -1.83
C LEU A 358 -30.53 -3.31 -2.04
N THR A 359 -31.25 -3.04 -0.96
CA THR A 359 -32.30 -2.03 -0.81
C THR A 359 -32.10 -1.24 0.48
N THR A 360 -32.83 -0.14 0.65
CA THR A 360 -32.81 0.61 1.92
C THR A 360 -33.28 -0.24 3.12
N GLU A 361 -34.19 -1.18 2.92
CA GLU A 361 -34.65 -2.11 3.96
C GLU A 361 -33.60 -3.17 4.30
N PHE A 362 -32.84 -3.65 3.30
CA PHE A 362 -31.72 -4.57 3.50
C PHE A 362 -30.71 -4.05 4.54
N LEU A 363 -30.35 -2.76 4.50
CA LEU A 363 -29.39 -2.18 5.44
C LEU A 363 -29.96 -2.00 6.86
N LYS A 364 -31.28 -1.91 7.00
CA LYS A 364 -31.95 -1.79 8.31
C LYS A 364 -32.05 -3.15 9.01
N ASP A 365 -32.06 -4.24 8.23
CA ASP A 365 -32.17 -5.59 8.75
C ASP A 365 -30.81 -6.14 9.22
N LEU A 366 -30.67 -6.28 10.55
CA LEU A 366 -29.42 -6.72 11.18
C LEU A 366 -29.02 -8.16 10.82
N SER A 367 -29.96 -9.01 10.41
CA SER A 367 -29.67 -10.37 9.95
C SER A 367 -29.09 -10.35 8.53
N CYS A 368 -29.62 -9.51 7.64
CA CYS A 368 -29.08 -9.30 6.29
C CYS A 368 -27.67 -8.72 6.33
N VAL A 369 -27.41 -7.74 7.21
CA VAL A 369 -26.06 -7.20 7.42
C VAL A 369 -25.10 -8.28 7.93
N ASP A 370 -25.54 -9.15 8.85
CA ASP A 370 -24.74 -10.28 9.30
C ASP A 370 -24.46 -11.29 8.19
N GLN A 371 -25.48 -11.66 7.42
CA GLN A 371 -25.33 -12.52 6.25
C GLN A 371 -24.34 -11.93 5.24
N TYR A 372 -24.38 -10.61 5.02
CA TYR A 372 -23.42 -9.93 4.16
C TYR A 372 -21.99 -10.04 4.70
N ASN A 373 -21.80 -9.85 5.99
CA ASN A 373 -20.49 -10.00 6.65
C ASN A 373 -19.97 -11.45 6.55
N VAL A 374 -20.85 -12.44 6.75
CA VAL A 374 -20.53 -13.85 6.52
C VAL A 374 -20.17 -14.08 5.05
N ALA A 375 -20.88 -13.45 4.10
CA ALA A 375 -20.59 -13.58 2.67
C ALA A 375 -19.24 -12.98 2.28
N LEU A 376 -18.83 -11.86 2.88
CA LEU A 376 -17.48 -11.31 2.74
C LEU A 376 -16.42 -12.31 3.23
N CYS A 377 -16.66 -12.92 4.37
CA CYS A 377 -15.81 -13.98 4.88
C CYS A 377 -15.77 -15.18 3.92
N CYS A 378 -16.90 -15.64 3.37
CA CYS A 378 -16.96 -16.70 2.36
C CYS A 378 -16.15 -16.33 1.09
N ASN A 379 -16.26 -15.09 0.63
CA ASN A 379 -15.54 -14.59 -0.55
C ASN A 379 -14.02 -14.58 -0.33
N ARG A 380 -13.57 -14.15 0.86
CA ARG A 380 -12.15 -14.21 1.26
C ARG A 380 -11.66 -15.64 1.42
N THR A 381 -12.42 -16.46 2.13
CA THR A 381 -12.04 -17.83 2.52
C THR A 381 -11.92 -18.77 1.36
N THR A 382 -12.88 -18.70 0.44
CA THR A 382 -12.87 -19.54 -0.74
C THR A 382 -11.95 -19.01 -1.83
N GLN A 383 -11.47 -17.76 -1.72
CA GLN A 383 -10.75 -17.02 -2.77
C GLN A 383 -11.46 -17.00 -4.13
N ARG A 384 -12.76 -17.29 -4.14
CA ARG A 384 -13.62 -17.24 -5.32
C ARG A 384 -14.38 -15.93 -5.31
N ASN A 385 -14.58 -15.34 -6.48
CA ASN A 385 -15.49 -14.21 -6.65
C ASN A 385 -16.93 -14.73 -6.58
N ILE A 386 -17.47 -14.96 -5.38
CA ILE A 386 -18.82 -15.51 -5.17
C ILE A 386 -19.85 -14.46 -4.78
N LEU A 387 -19.42 -13.36 -4.15
CA LEU A 387 -20.32 -12.28 -3.72
C LEU A 387 -20.68 -11.40 -4.91
N ALA A 388 -21.97 -11.36 -5.27
CA ALA A 388 -22.49 -10.60 -6.41
C ALA A 388 -23.76 -9.83 -6.00
N PRO A 389 -23.61 -8.70 -5.29
CA PRO A 389 -24.75 -7.87 -4.88
C PRO A 389 -25.46 -7.26 -6.08
N ILE A 390 -26.79 -7.19 -6.03
CA ILE A 390 -27.62 -6.44 -6.99
C ILE A 390 -28.23 -5.25 -6.27
N CYS A 391 -28.01 -4.05 -6.80
CA CYS A 391 -28.51 -2.81 -6.21
C CYS A 391 -29.78 -2.34 -6.93
N PHE A 392 -30.89 -2.22 -6.19
CA PHE A 392 -32.20 -1.85 -6.75
C PHE A 392 -32.64 -0.41 -6.45
N GLU A 393 -31.88 0.32 -5.65
CA GLU A 393 -32.21 1.68 -5.21
C GLU A 393 -30.95 2.53 -5.01
N ARG A 394 -31.08 3.86 -4.99
CA ARG A 394 -29.98 4.74 -4.54
C ARG A 394 -29.96 4.76 -3.01
N MET A 395 -28.80 4.45 -2.44
CA MET A 395 -28.62 4.33 -0.99
C MET A 395 -27.16 4.64 -0.61
N THR A 396 -26.96 5.11 0.61
CA THR A 396 -25.61 5.26 1.19
C THR A 396 -25.21 3.94 1.81
N LEU A 397 -24.23 3.27 1.20
CA LEU A 397 -23.66 2.02 1.71
C LEU A 397 -22.57 2.33 2.76
N PRO A 398 -22.42 1.51 3.81
CA PRO A 398 -21.21 1.51 4.64
C PRO A 398 -19.96 1.34 3.76
N THR A 399 -18.84 1.93 4.17
CA THR A 399 -17.63 2.03 3.32
C THR A 399 -17.15 0.65 2.84
N TYR A 400 -17.21 -0.36 3.70
CA TYR A 400 -16.79 -1.71 3.34
C TYR A 400 -17.72 -2.44 2.36
N MET A 401 -19.00 -2.09 2.36
CA MET A 401 -19.96 -2.62 1.38
C MET A 401 -19.84 -1.89 0.04
N SER A 402 -19.49 -0.60 0.03
CA SER A 402 -19.29 0.17 -1.20
C SER A 402 -18.05 -0.25 -1.99
N MET A 403 -17.05 -0.84 -1.32
CA MET A 403 -15.86 -1.40 -1.95
C MET A 403 -16.11 -2.73 -2.69
N VAL A 404 -17.27 -3.36 -2.49
CA VAL A 404 -17.67 -4.56 -3.23
C VAL A 404 -18.39 -4.14 -4.50
N GLN A 405 -17.93 -4.66 -5.65
CA GLN A 405 -18.60 -4.41 -6.93
C GLN A 405 -20.02 -5.00 -6.89
N TRP A 406 -21.01 -4.21 -7.34
CA TRP A 406 -22.41 -4.59 -7.38
C TRP A 406 -22.99 -4.37 -8.78
N ILE A 407 -24.04 -5.11 -9.12
CA ILE A 407 -24.74 -5.01 -10.41
C ILE A 407 -25.84 -3.97 -10.29
N ASN A 408 -25.86 -2.99 -11.20
CA ASN A 408 -26.82 -1.90 -11.17
C ASN A 408 -28.19 -2.32 -11.77
N CYS A 409 -29.22 -2.32 -10.94
CA CYS A 409 -30.62 -2.54 -11.31
C CYS A 409 -31.54 -1.47 -10.70
N ARG A 410 -31.02 -0.26 -10.44
CA ARG A 410 -31.73 0.81 -9.72
C ARG A 410 -32.98 1.31 -10.43
N ASP A 411 -32.96 1.31 -11.76
CA ASP A 411 -34.11 1.73 -12.58
C ASP A 411 -35.14 0.60 -12.75
N ARG A 412 -34.87 -0.58 -12.17
CA ARG A 412 -35.71 -1.79 -12.20
C ARG A 412 -36.16 -2.19 -13.60
N GLN A 413 -35.37 -1.85 -14.62
CA GLN A 413 -35.71 -2.16 -15.99
C GLN A 413 -35.56 -3.66 -16.25
N PRO A 414 -36.53 -4.31 -16.92
CA PRO A 414 -36.46 -5.74 -17.21
C PRO A 414 -35.16 -6.18 -17.90
N LYS A 415 -34.62 -5.33 -18.80
CA LYS A 415 -33.35 -5.61 -19.49
C LYS A 415 -32.14 -5.64 -18.55
N GLN A 416 -32.07 -4.73 -17.58
CA GLN A 416 -30.98 -4.68 -16.58
C GLN A 416 -31.03 -5.93 -15.69
N ILE A 417 -32.23 -6.32 -15.24
CA ILE A 417 -32.42 -7.50 -14.39
C ILE A 417 -32.09 -8.78 -15.17
N SER A 418 -32.51 -8.88 -16.43
CA SER A 418 -32.11 -9.98 -17.32
C SER A 418 -30.61 -10.09 -17.48
N SER A 419 -29.94 -8.98 -17.78
CA SER A 419 -28.48 -8.93 -17.89
C SER A 419 -27.79 -9.33 -16.58
N ALA A 420 -28.27 -8.85 -15.43
CA ALA A 420 -27.77 -9.24 -14.13
C ALA A 420 -27.89 -10.76 -13.89
N CYS A 421 -29.04 -11.35 -14.23
CA CYS A 421 -29.27 -12.78 -14.08
C CYS A 421 -28.40 -13.63 -15.03
N GLU A 422 -28.17 -13.15 -16.25
CA GLU A 422 -27.26 -13.77 -17.21
C GLU A 422 -25.82 -13.75 -16.68
N MET A 423 -25.34 -12.61 -16.19
CA MET A 423 -24.00 -12.46 -15.58
C MET A 423 -23.81 -13.41 -14.39
N LEU A 424 -24.81 -13.50 -13.51
CA LEU A 424 -24.77 -14.41 -12.36
C LEU A 424 -24.57 -15.87 -12.80
N LEU A 425 -25.30 -16.32 -13.83
CA LEU A 425 -25.26 -17.71 -14.31
C LEU A 425 -24.05 -18.02 -15.19
N GLU A 426 -23.59 -17.08 -16.01
CA GLU A 426 -22.41 -17.26 -16.85
C GLU A 426 -21.17 -17.51 -15.99
N GLN A 427 -21.02 -16.75 -14.92
CA GLN A 427 -19.94 -16.95 -13.97
C GLN A 427 -20.11 -18.19 -13.07
N THR A 428 -21.23 -18.91 -13.14
CA THR A 428 -21.40 -20.23 -12.49
C THR A 428 -20.91 -21.41 -13.35
N LYS A 429 -20.59 -21.19 -14.63
CA LYS A 429 -20.17 -22.26 -15.56
C LYS A 429 -18.67 -22.56 -15.53
N LYS A 430 -17.85 -21.70 -14.92
CA LYS A 430 -16.40 -21.91 -14.78
C LYS A 430 -16.08 -22.68 -13.50
N ASP A 431 -15.71 -23.95 -13.62
CA ASP A 431 -15.13 -24.75 -12.53
C ASP A 431 -13.67 -25.17 -12.88
N LYS A 432 -12.75 -24.87 -11.93
CA LYS A 432 -11.59 -25.68 -11.49
C LYS A 432 -10.22 -25.76 -12.20
N SER A 433 -9.75 -24.83 -13.05
CA SER A 433 -8.34 -24.92 -13.52
C SER A 433 -7.46 -23.67 -13.57
N ASP A 434 -7.95 -22.45 -13.30
CA ASP A 434 -7.10 -21.25 -13.45
C ASP A 434 -7.32 -20.23 -12.32
N GLU A 435 -7.31 -20.68 -11.05
CA GLU A 435 -7.56 -19.85 -9.84
C GLU A 435 -6.56 -18.69 -9.62
N ARG A 436 -5.59 -18.49 -10.52
CA ARG A 436 -4.68 -17.33 -10.48
C ARG A 436 -5.06 -16.19 -11.42
N ARG A 437 -6.02 -16.40 -12.33
CA ARG A 437 -6.32 -15.43 -13.39
C ARG A 437 -7.80 -15.04 -13.36
N ARG A 438 -8.05 -13.74 -13.17
CA ARG A 438 -9.38 -13.13 -13.03
C ARG A 438 -10.04 -12.94 -14.39
N TYR A 439 -9.25 -12.75 -15.45
CA TYR A 439 -9.72 -12.47 -16.81
C TYR A 439 -9.02 -13.38 -17.84
N ASP A 440 -9.76 -13.79 -18.87
CA ASP A 440 -9.22 -14.48 -20.04
C ASP A 440 -8.59 -13.48 -21.01
N VAL A 441 -9.22 -12.32 -21.21
CA VAL A 441 -8.77 -11.28 -22.15
C VAL A 441 -8.90 -9.91 -21.49
N PHE A 442 -7.84 -9.10 -21.53
CA PHE A 442 -7.89 -7.68 -21.23
C PHE A 442 -7.90 -6.89 -22.54
N ILE A 443 -8.90 -6.05 -22.79
CA ILE A 443 -8.93 -5.19 -23.99
C ILE A 443 -8.50 -3.79 -23.58
N SER A 444 -7.30 -3.40 -24.00
CA SER A 444 -6.76 -2.06 -23.81
C SER A 444 -7.00 -1.24 -25.08
N TYR A 445 -7.63 -0.07 -24.94
CA TYR A 445 -7.94 0.82 -26.05
C TYR A 445 -8.11 2.27 -25.57
N SER A 446 -7.96 3.24 -26.48
CA SER A 446 -8.29 4.65 -26.17
C SER A 446 -9.80 4.87 -26.21
N HIS A 447 -10.39 5.62 -25.28
CA HIS A 447 -11.84 5.92 -25.28
C HIS A 447 -12.35 6.58 -26.57
N ARG A 448 -11.47 7.13 -27.41
CA ARG A 448 -11.83 7.64 -28.75
C ARG A 448 -12.06 6.53 -29.79
N ASN A 449 -11.70 5.29 -29.46
CA ASN A 449 -11.82 4.10 -30.30
C ASN A 449 -12.78 3.05 -29.69
N THR A 450 -13.70 3.46 -28.83
CA THR A 450 -14.68 2.57 -28.15
C THR A 450 -15.49 1.70 -29.11
N ASP A 451 -15.89 2.23 -30.27
CA ASP A 451 -16.69 1.45 -31.23
C ASP A 451 -15.89 0.30 -31.84
N ALA A 452 -14.62 0.54 -32.16
CA ALA A 452 -13.70 -0.49 -32.63
C ALA A 452 -13.45 -1.55 -31.55
N ALA A 453 -13.24 -1.12 -30.30
CA ALA A 453 -13.07 -2.02 -29.17
C ALA A 453 -14.33 -2.88 -28.90
N LYS A 454 -15.54 -2.31 -29.03
CA LYS A 454 -16.82 -3.03 -28.91
C LYS A 454 -16.96 -4.13 -29.96
N ILE A 455 -16.53 -3.88 -31.19
CA ILE A 455 -16.54 -4.90 -32.26
C ILE A 455 -15.65 -6.10 -31.87
N ILE A 456 -14.46 -5.86 -31.32
CA ILE A 456 -13.56 -6.93 -30.85
C ILE A 456 -14.20 -7.69 -29.67
N HIS A 457 -14.74 -6.96 -28.70
CA HIS A 457 -15.45 -7.54 -27.56
C HIS A 457 -16.62 -8.43 -28.00
N SER A 458 -17.48 -7.93 -28.89
CA SER A 458 -18.59 -8.71 -29.46
C SER A 458 -18.11 -9.90 -30.28
N SER A 459 -16.99 -9.78 -31.00
CA SER A 459 -16.42 -10.88 -31.80
C SER A 459 -15.88 -12.01 -30.92
N LEU A 460 -15.21 -11.69 -29.81
CA LEU A 460 -14.76 -12.67 -28.81
C LEU A 460 -15.94 -13.43 -28.19
N LEU A 461 -16.96 -12.71 -27.73
CA LEU A 461 -18.15 -13.32 -27.13
C LEU A 461 -19.02 -14.09 -28.13
N ALA A 462 -18.98 -13.74 -29.41
CA ALA A 462 -19.66 -14.51 -30.46
C ALA A 462 -19.06 -15.91 -30.64
N ILE A 463 -17.76 -16.07 -30.41
CA ILE A 463 -17.04 -17.35 -30.52
C ILE A 463 -17.11 -18.14 -29.22
N ASP A 464 -16.90 -17.47 -28.08
CA ASP A 464 -17.03 -18.10 -26.77
C ASP A 464 -17.62 -17.10 -25.77
N LYS A 465 -18.91 -17.31 -25.46
CA LYS A 465 -19.66 -16.48 -24.53
C LYS A 465 -19.08 -16.52 -23.12
N ASN A 466 -18.39 -17.60 -22.74
CA ASN A 466 -17.87 -17.76 -21.38
C ASN A 466 -16.57 -17.00 -21.14
N LEU A 467 -16.00 -16.28 -22.11
CA LEU A 467 -14.78 -15.52 -21.91
C LEU A 467 -14.98 -14.44 -20.83
N SER A 468 -14.08 -14.41 -19.85
CA SER A 468 -14.03 -13.28 -18.92
C SER A 468 -13.18 -12.20 -19.55
N ILE A 469 -13.84 -11.18 -20.09
CA ILE A 469 -13.16 -10.07 -20.77
C ILE A 469 -13.18 -8.85 -19.85
N PHE A 470 -12.01 -8.28 -19.57
CA PHE A 470 -11.92 -6.95 -19.01
C PHE A 470 -12.07 -5.94 -20.15
N PHE A 471 -13.18 -5.19 -20.14
CA PHE A 471 -13.56 -4.23 -21.18
C PHE A 471 -14.19 -2.99 -20.54
N ASP A 472 -13.48 -1.86 -20.62
CA ASP A 472 -13.84 -0.48 -20.25
C ASP A 472 -14.81 -0.26 -19.08
N ASN A 473 -14.28 0.31 -18.00
CA ASN A 473 -15.06 0.84 -16.89
C ASN A 473 -15.08 2.37 -16.96
N GLU A 474 -16.18 2.96 -17.44
CA GLU A 474 -16.53 4.37 -17.15
C GLU A 474 -16.66 4.66 -15.63
N GLU A 475 -16.48 3.66 -14.75
CA GLU A 475 -16.55 3.76 -13.28
C GLU A 475 -15.21 4.04 -12.56
N LEU A 476 -14.05 4.09 -13.24
CA LEU A 476 -12.77 4.39 -12.57
C LEU A 476 -12.55 5.89 -12.29
N LYS A 477 -13.63 6.68 -12.18
CA LYS A 477 -13.55 8.08 -11.73
C LYS A 477 -13.91 8.21 -10.26
N SER A 478 -12.86 8.50 -9.48
CA SER A 478 -12.82 9.16 -8.16
C SER A 478 -12.56 8.22 -6.97
N GLY A 479 -11.27 8.05 -6.66
CA GLY A 479 -10.76 7.46 -5.42
C GLY A 479 -9.31 6.99 -5.58
N ASP A 480 -8.48 7.13 -4.55
CA ASP A 480 -7.02 6.89 -4.58
C ASP A 480 -6.58 5.43 -4.88
N ASN A 481 -7.52 4.51 -5.21
CA ASN A 481 -7.28 3.07 -5.40
C ASN A 481 -7.55 2.51 -6.81
N TRP A 482 -7.92 3.34 -7.79
CA TRP A 482 -8.24 2.86 -9.15
C TRP A 482 -7.01 2.29 -9.89
N GLN A 483 -5.82 2.84 -9.65
CA GLN A 483 -4.56 2.42 -10.30
C GLN A 483 -4.16 1.00 -9.88
N LYS A 484 -4.30 0.69 -8.59
CA LYS A 484 -4.05 -0.66 -8.06
C LYS A 484 -4.93 -1.69 -8.75
N THR A 485 -6.22 -1.40 -8.89
CA THR A 485 -7.19 -2.28 -9.56
C THR A 485 -6.84 -2.48 -11.03
N LEU A 486 -6.39 -1.45 -11.74
CA LEU A 486 -5.97 -1.55 -13.14
C LEU A 486 -4.77 -2.48 -13.30
N TYR A 487 -3.71 -2.26 -12.52
CA TYR A 487 -2.49 -3.05 -12.59
C TYR A 487 -2.74 -4.52 -12.19
N GLU A 488 -3.53 -4.76 -11.15
CA GLU A 488 -3.94 -6.11 -10.73
C GLU A 488 -4.77 -6.81 -11.81
N SER A 489 -5.58 -6.08 -12.59
CA SER A 489 -6.39 -6.66 -13.66
C SER A 489 -5.54 -7.16 -14.82
N ILE A 490 -4.47 -6.44 -15.18
CA ILE A 490 -3.50 -6.89 -16.20
C ILE A 490 -2.71 -8.10 -15.67
N ASP A 491 -2.17 -8.01 -14.44
CA ASP A 491 -1.43 -9.11 -13.78
C ASP A 491 -2.27 -10.40 -13.62
N SER A 492 -3.60 -10.29 -13.67
CA SER A 492 -4.55 -11.40 -13.54
C SER A 492 -5.23 -11.78 -14.86
N SER A 493 -4.75 -11.29 -16.00
CA SER A 493 -5.26 -11.63 -17.33
C SER A 493 -4.42 -12.71 -18.02
N ARG A 494 -5.05 -13.62 -18.79
CA ARG A 494 -4.34 -14.62 -19.61
C ARG A 494 -3.73 -14.02 -20.87
N CYS A 495 -4.48 -13.15 -21.55
CA CYS A 495 -3.94 -12.31 -22.62
C CYS A 495 -4.42 -10.86 -22.47
N MET A 496 -3.67 -9.94 -23.06
CA MET A 496 -4.08 -8.56 -23.30
C MET A 496 -4.09 -8.29 -24.80
N LEU A 497 -5.20 -7.80 -25.32
CA LEU A 497 -5.32 -7.22 -26.65
C LEU A 497 -5.18 -5.70 -26.54
N ALA A 498 -4.13 -5.15 -27.13
CA ALA A 498 -3.93 -3.71 -27.26
C ALA A 498 -4.36 -3.24 -28.65
N LEU A 499 -5.41 -2.41 -28.70
CA LEU A 499 -5.86 -1.75 -29.91
C LEU A 499 -5.13 -0.41 -30.06
N LEU A 500 -4.01 -0.43 -30.77
CA LEU A 500 -3.14 0.72 -30.95
C LEU A 500 -3.67 1.63 -32.05
N SER A 501 -3.79 2.91 -31.71
CA SER A 501 -4.17 4.02 -32.58
C SER A 501 -3.32 5.25 -32.20
N GLU A 502 -3.36 6.32 -32.99
CA GLU A 502 -2.71 7.58 -32.59
C GLU A 502 -3.22 8.09 -31.22
N ASP A 503 -4.52 7.96 -30.97
CA ASP A 503 -5.13 8.34 -29.70
C ASP A 503 -4.78 7.40 -28.53
N TYR A 504 -4.38 6.16 -28.81
CA TYR A 504 -3.84 5.24 -27.82
C TYR A 504 -2.49 5.74 -27.29
N PHE A 505 -1.58 6.12 -28.20
CA PHE A 505 -0.25 6.62 -27.83
C PHE A 505 -0.31 7.98 -27.13
N ARG A 506 -1.37 8.77 -27.32
CA ARG A 506 -1.61 10.03 -26.60
C ARG A 506 -2.18 9.83 -25.19
N SER A 507 -2.57 8.60 -24.82
CA SER A 507 -3.16 8.29 -23.51
C SER A 507 -2.11 7.75 -22.55
N ASP A 508 -1.82 8.48 -21.47
CA ASP A 508 -0.85 8.05 -20.44
C ASP A 508 -1.23 6.71 -19.82
N VAL A 509 -2.53 6.48 -19.59
CA VAL A 509 -3.05 5.24 -19.02
C VAL A 509 -2.84 4.08 -19.98
N CYS A 510 -3.16 4.24 -21.27
CA CYS A 510 -2.97 3.19 -22.26
C CYS A 510 -1.48 2.81 -22.42
N ASN A 511 -0.58 3.80 -22.39
CA ASN A 511 0.87 3.53 -22.44
C ASN A 511 1.39 2.78 -21.21
N GLU A 512 0.84 3.05 -20.02
CA GLU A 512 1.16 2.29 -18.80
C GLU A 512 0.66 0.85 -18.88
N GLU A 513 -0.59 0.64 -19.30
CA GLU A 513 -1.17 -0.70 -19.51
C GLU A 513 -0.32 -1.51 -20.48
N PHE A 514 0.05 -0.89 -21.61
CA PHE A 514 0.90 -1.49 -22.62
C PHE A 514 2.28 -1.87 -22.07
N SER A 515 2.92 -0.98 -21.31
CA SER A 515 4.23 -1.23 -20.70
C SER A 515 4.22 -2.41 -19.72
N ILE A 516 3.16 -2.53 -18.91
CA ILE A 516 2.96 -3.65 -17.99
C ILE A 516 2.76 -4.95 -18.75
N ALA A 517 1.88 -4.95 -19.76
CA ALA A 517 1.59 -6.13 -20.55
C ALA A 517 2.83 -6.64 -21.31
N MET A 518 3.65 -5.73 -21.84
CA MET A 518 4.92 -6.08 -22.46
C MET A 518 5.90 -6.73 -21.48
N ALA A 519 6.03 -6.17 -20.28
CA ALA A 519 6.91 -6.73 -19.27
C ALA A 519 6.49 -8.14 -18.85
N LEU A 520 5.18 -8.39 -18.75
CA LEU A 520 4.63 -9.71 -18.46
C LEU A 520 4.77 -10.69 -19.64
N HIS A 521 4.64 -10.19 -20.87
CA HIS A 521 4.78 -10.98 -22.09
C HIS A 521 6.20 -11.49 -22.31
N PHE A 522 7.20 -10.65 -22.03
CA PHE A 522 8.62 -11.00 -22.16
C PHE A 522 9.24 -11.56 -20.86
N ALA A 523 8.45 -11.74 -19.79
CA ALA A 523 8.93 -12.34 -18.55
C ALA A 523 9.27 -13.82 -18.76
N ARG A 524 10.28 -14.33 -18.03
CA ARG A 524 10.72 -15.74 -18.12
C ARG A 524 9.61 -16.75 -17.85
N GLU A 525 8.65 -16.41 -16.99
CA GLU A 525 7.51 -17.28 -16.63
C GLU A 525 6.28 -17.08 -17.55
N LYS A 526 6.43 -16.34 -18.68
CA LYS A 526 5.39 -15.97 -19.65
C LYS A 526 3.98 -15.89 -19.05
N ASN A 527 3.77 -14.86 -18.24
CA ASN A 527 2.57 -14.75 -17.40
C ASN A 527 1.33 -14.24 -18.15
N LEU A 528 1.53 -13.56 -19.28
CA LEU A 528 0.48 -12.95 -20.11
C LEU A 528 0.89 -12.97 -21.60
N GLU A 529 -0.07 -13.22 -22.49
CA GLU A 529 0.13 -13.04 -23.94
C GLU A 529 -0.29 -11.63 -24.36
N LEU A 530 0.59 -10.85 -25.00
CA LEU A 530 0.25 -9.53 -25.53
C LEU A 530 -0.03 -9.63 -27.03
N ILE A 531 -1.22 -9.21 -27.44
CA ILE A 531 -1.68 -9.22 -28.83
C ILE A 531 -1.88 -7.77 -29.26
N VAL A 532 -1.20 -7.38 -30.33
CA VAL A 532 -1.22 -5.99 -30.81
C VAL A 532 -2.03 -5.92 -32.09
N VAL A 533 -3.10 -5.12 -32.07
CA VAL A 533 -3.87 -4.74 -33.26
C VAL A 533 -3.60 -3.28 -33.54
N LEU A 534 -3.05 -2.97 -34.72
CA LEU A 534 -2.64 -1.63 -35.11
C LEU A 534 -3.61 -1.07 -36.15
N GLN A 535 -4.30 0.01 -35.79
CA GLN A 535 -5.19 0.77 -36.67
C GLN A 535 -4.40 1.91 -37.34
N ASP A 536 -4.37 1.92 -38.69
CA ASP A 536 -3.74 2.85 -39.67
C ASP A 536 -2.75 3.96 -39.17
N ASP A 537 -1.61 4.10 -39.88
CA ASP A 537 -0.57 5.16 -39.85
C ASP A 537 -0.16 5.79 -38.50
N ALA A 538 -0.36 5.11 -37.37
CA ALA A 538 0.26 5.52 -36.11
C ALA A 538 1.80 5.50 -36.24
N ALA A 539 2.38 6.70 -36.29
CA ALA A 539 3.80 6.93 -36.54
C ALA A 539 4.71 6.21 -35.52
N SER A 540 5.76 5.57 -36.05
CA SER A 540 6.86 4.85 -35.36
C SER A 540 6.61 3.39 -34.92
N VAL A 541 6.34 2.52 -35.90
CA VAL A 541 6.11 1.06 -35.70
C VAL A 541 7.40 0.24 -35.62
N ASP A 542 8.59 0.82 -35.83
CA ASP A 542 9.85 0.07 -35.83
C ASP A 542 10.13 -0.64 -34.49
N SER A 543 9.49 -0.19 -33.41
CA SER A 543 9.63 -0.76 -32.05
C SER A 543 8.83 -2.00 -31.81
N LEU A 544 7.76 -2.18 -32.57
CA LEU A 544 6.79 -3.24 -32.33
C LEU A 544 7.09 -4.47 -33.19
N THR A 545 8.18 -4.46 -33.96
CA THR A 545 8.61 -5.57 -34.81
C THR A 545 8.72 -6.88 -34.01
N CYS A 546 9.21 -6.82 -32.77
CA CYS A 546 9.28 -7.97 -31.87
C CYS A 546 7.92 -8.52 -31.40
N LEU A 547 6.82 -7.79 -31.60
CA LEU A 547 5.46 -8.16 -31.23
C LEU A 547 4.59 -8.58 -32.43
N HIS A 548 5.10 -8.43 -33.66
CA HIS A 548 4.42 -8.79 -34.91
C HIS A 548 2.95 -8.27 -34.97
N PRO A 549 2.74 -6.94 -34.96
CA PRO A 549 1.42 -6.35 -34.86
C PRO A 549 0.51 -6.73 -36.04
N ILE A 550 -0.75 -7.05 -35.73
CA ILE A 550 -1.80 -7.29 -36.70
C ILE A 550 -2.30 -5.94 -37.21
N ARG A 551 -2.01 -5.61 -38.47
CA ARG A 551 -2.43 -4.34 -39.08
C ARG A 551 -3.87 -4.42 -39.56
N CYS A 552 -4.64 -3.37 -39.31
CA CYS A 552 -5.98 -3.18 -39.84
C CYS A 552 -6.20 -1.72 -40.26
N SER A 553 -7.06 -1.57 -41.26
CA SER A 553 -7.66 -0.32 -41.70
C SER A 553 -9.13 -0.28 -41.31
N GLU A 554 -9.76 0.89 -41.37
CA GLU A 554 -11.20 1.02 -41.11
C GLU A 554 -12.05 0.06 -41.96
N LYS A 555 -11.63 -0.20 -43.21
CA LYS A 555 -12.40 -1.02 -44.17
C LYS A 555 -12.36 -2.51 -43.87
N ASN A 556 -11.30 -3.01 -43.26
CA ASN A 556 -11.12 -4.44 -42.96
C ASN A 556 -11.12 -4.76 -41.47
N PHE A 557 -11.34 -3.75 -40.61
CA PHE A 557 -11.30 -3.90 -39.15
C PHE A 557 -12.23 -5.01 -38.63
N SER A 558 -13.46 -5.11 -39.15
CA SER A 558 -14.42 -6.14 -38.72
C SER A 558 -13.92 -7.56 -38.99
N ASP A 559 -13.28 -7.78 -40.15
CA ASP A 559 -12.76 -9.10 -40.52
C ASP A 559 -11.50 -9.44 -39.72
N VAL A 560 -10.63 -8.45 -39.51
CA VAL A 560 -9.44 -8.59 -38.65
C VAL A 560 -9.85 -8.88 -37.21
N ALA A 561 -10.87 -8.20 -36.68
CA ALA A 561 -11.41 -8.43 -35.35
C ALA A 561 -11.91 -9.88 -35.21
N LYS A 562 -12.74 -10.36 -36.14
CA LYS A 562 -13.24 -11.75 -36.13
C LYS A 562 -12.11 -12.77 -36.20
N ALA A 563 -11.15 -12.58 -37.12
CA ALA A 563 -10.02 -13.49 -37.28
C ALA A 563 -9.11 -13.51 -36.04
N THR A 564 -8.85 -12.35 -35.44
CA THR A 564 -8.03 -12.22 -34.23
C THR A 564 -8.75 -12.85 -33.03
N SER A 565 -10.05 -12.58 -32.86
CA SER A 565 -10.86 -13.21 -31.82
C SER A 565 -10.88 -14.74 -31.95
N ALA A 566 -10.97 -15.28 -33.17
CA ALA A 566 -10.92 -16.73 -33.41
C ALA A 566 -9.59 -17.33 -32.94
N LYS A 567 -8.46 -16.70 -33.28
CA LYS A 567 -7.13 -17.12 -32.84
C LYS A 567 -6.97 -17.05 -31.33
N ILE A 568 -7.47 -15.99 -30.69
CA ILE A 568 -7.44 -15.84 -29.22
C ILE A 568 -8.23 -16.97 -28.55
N CYS A 569 -9.46 -17.21 -29.00
CA CYS A 569 -10.31 -18.27 -28.45
C CYS A 569 -9.68 -19.66 -28.64
N ASP A 570 -9.07 -19.92 -29.79
CA ASP A 570 -8.37 -21.18 -30.06
C ASP A 570 -7.16 -21.35 -29.13
N TRP A 571 -6.34 -20.29 -28.98
CA TRP A 571 -5.20 -20.27 -28.07
C TRP A 571 -5.61 -20.50 -26.60
N LEU A 572 -6.67 -19.82 -26.14
CA LEU A 572 -7.20 -19.97 -24.79
C LEU A 572 -7.70 -21.39 -24.49
N LYS A 573 -8.16 -22.13 -25.50
CA LYS A 573 -8.70 -23.50 -25.37
C LYS A 573 -7.61 -24.57 -25.43
N ASN A 574 -6.67 -24.42 -26.36
CA ASN A 574 -5.79 -25.53 -26.74
C ASN A 574 -4.39 -25.48 -26.10
N GLY A 575 -3.97 -24.37 -25.49
CA GLY A 575 -2.71 -24.29 -24.73
C GLY A 575 -1.48 -24.80 -25.51
N ILE A 576 -0.93 -23.92 -26.36
CA ILE A 576 0.24 -24.11 -27.25
C ILE A 576 0.20 -25.34 -28.17
N ALA A 577 -0.07 -25.06 -29.45
CA ALA A 577 0.79 -25.53 -30.52
C ALA A 577 1.28 -24.31 -31.31
N THR A 578 2.60 -24.21 -31.47
CA THR A 578 3.36 -23.23 -32.28
C THR A 578 3.59 -21.82 -31.71
N ASP A 579 4.88 -21.50 -31.61
CA ASP A 579 5.43 -20.15 -31.53
C ASP A 579 4.70 -19.23 -32.52
N ILE A 580 3.97 -18.25 -32.02
CA ILE A 580 3.68 -17.06 -32.83
C ILE A 580 4.90 -16.13 -32.86
N LEU A 581 5.86 -16.30 -31.93
CA LEU A 581 7.07 -15.49 -31.83
C LEU A 581 8.23 -16.34 -31.30
N SER A 582 9.27 -16.51 -32.11
CA SER A 582 10.54 -17.15 -31.74
C SER A 582 11.13 -16.54 -30.46
N PRO A 583 11.97 -17.28 -29.71
CA PRO A 583 12.47 -16.81 -28.43
C PRO A 583 13.42 -15.63 -28.65
N VAL A 584 12.98 -14.42 -28.30
CA VAL A 584 13.91 -13.34 -27.97
C VAL A 584 14.54 -13.74 -26.64
N GLU A 585 15.51 -14.65 -26.70
CA GLU A 585 16.14 -15.26 -25.54
C GLU A 585 16.79 -14.19 -24.65
N SER A 586 16.37 -14.18 -23.39
CA SER A 586 17.09 -13.63 -22.22
C SER A 586 17.38 -12.11 -22.16
N ALA A 587 17.33 -11.36 -23.27
CA ALA A 587 17.85 -10.00 -23.36
C ALA A 587 16.90 -8.90 -22.86
N LEU A 588 15.58 -9.15 -22.81
CA LEU A 588 14.56 -8.16 -22.46
C LEU A 588 14.07 -8.19 -21.00
N CYS A 589 14.81 -8.85 -20.09
CA CYS A 589 14.49 -8.75 -18.67
C CYS A 589 14.61 -7.28 -18.22
N SER A 590 13.47 -6.65 -17.86
CA SER A 590 13.37 -5.23 -17.50
C SER A 590 14.42 -4.81 -16.47
N ARG A 591 14.70 -5.68 -15.50
CA ARG A 591 15.75 -5.46 -14.48
C ARG A 591 17.15 -5.31 -15.09
N THR A 592 17.53 -6.19 -16.02
CA THR A 592 18.87 -6.19 -16.64
C THR A 592 19.03 -5.00 -17.58
N LEU A 593 17.98 -4.65 -18.32
CA LEU A 593 17.97 -3.45 -19.17
C LEU A 593 18.05 -2.17 -18.35
N ALA A 594 17.26 -2.06 -17.27
CA ALA A 594 17.28 -0.88 -16.40
C ALA A 594 18.64 -0.67 -15.72
N GLN A 595 19.31 -1.75 -15.28
CA GLN A 595 20.68 -1.65 -14.73
C GLN A 595 21.68 -1.19 -15.79
N ARG A 596 21.66 -1.78 -16.99
CA ARG A 596 22.54 -1.36 -18.10
C ARG A 596 22.30 0.09 -18.52
N TRP A 597 21.05 0.55 -18.50
CA TRP A 597 20.71 1.92 -18.79
C TRP A 597 21.24 2.89 -17.74
N ARG A 598 21.03 2.61 -16.44
CA ARG A 598 21.62 3.43 -15.36
C ARG A 598 23.15 3.52 -15.48
N GLN A 599 23.80 2.40 -15.78
CA GLN A 599 25.24 2.38 -16.03
C GLN A 599 25.64 3.30 -17.18
N TRP A 600 24.97 3.18 -18.32
CA TRP A 600 25.27 4.02 -19.49
C TRP A 600 25.02 5.51 -19.21
N CYS A 601 23.91 5.86 -18.53
CA CYS A 601 23.64 7.23 -18.13
C CYS A 601 24.73 7.77 -17.21
N PHE A 602 25.18 6.95 -16.25
CA PHE A 602 26.29 7.29 -15.36
C PHE A 602 27.56 7.59 -16.16
N ASP A 603 27.99 6.68 -17.04
CA ASP A 603 29.22 6.83 -17.82
C ASP A 603 29.18 8.05 -18.76
N LYS A 604 28.03 8.33 -19.35
CA LYS A 604 27.87 9.42 -20.33
C LYS A 604 27.75 10.79 -19.67
N PHE A 605 26.93 10.92 -18.64
CA PHE A 605 26.51 12.22 -18.11
C PHE A 605 27.17 12.60 -16.80
N TYR A 606 27.95 11.73 -16.17
CA TYR A 606 28.57 12.03 -14.88
C TYR A 606 30.09 12.13 -15.00
N SER A 607 30.67 13.02 -14.21
CA SER A 607 32.10 13.16 -13.94
C SER A 607 32.33 13.50 -12.49
N PHE A 608 33.58 13.42 -12.05
CA PHE A 608 34.01 14.01 -10.78
C PHE A 608 34.46 15.46 -11.03
N ASP A 609 33.94 16.40 -10.24
CA ASP A 609 34.36 17.80 -10.29
C ASP A 609 35.73 18.02 -9.60
N ALA A 610 36.20 19.27 -9.57
CA ALA A 610 37.46 19.64 -8.92
C ALA A 610 37.49 19.35 -7.40
N ASN A 611 36.33 19.17 -6.78
CA ASN A 611 36.16 18.75 -5.39
C ASN A 611 35.84 17.25 -5.26
N GLN A 612 36.01 16.48 -6.34
CA GLN A 612 35.74 15.04 -6.43
C GLN A 612 34.31 14.64 -6.03
N GLN A 613 33.33 15.49 -6.37
CA GLN A 613 31.90 15.20 -6.27
C GLN A 613 31.32 14.87 -7.65
N PHE A 614 30.23 14.09 -7.68
CA PHE A 614 29.46 13.89 -8.91
C PHE A 614 29.00 15.24 -9.48
N SER A 615 29.51 15.56 -10.66
CA SER A 615 29.04 16.63 -11.53
C SER A 615 28.27 16.02 -12.69
N ILE A 616 27.13 16.63 -13.00
CA ILE A 616 26.33 16.29 -14.17
C ILE A 616 26.84 17.14 -15.34
N LYS A 617 27.32 16.47 -16.40
CA LYS A 617 27.80 17.07 -17.66
C LYS A 617 26.60 17.58 -18.46
N SER A 618 26.08 18.74 -18.09
CA SER A 618 24.98 19.41 -18.79
C SER A 618 25.33 20.87 -19.08
N ASN A 619 25.00 21.33 -20.29
CA ASN A 619 25.10 22.73 -20.70
C ASN A 619 23.76 23.48 -20.49
N GLU A 620 22.78 22.84 -19.84
CA GLU A 620 21.48 23.47 -19.61
C GLU A 620 21.58 24.57 -18.53
N PRO A 621 21.00 25.76 -18.77
CA PRO A 621 20.98 26.81 -17.76
C PRO A 621 20.01 26.45 -16.61
N PRO A 622 20.30 26.90 -15.37
CA PRO A 622 19.41 26.70 -14.25
C PRO A 622 18.06 27.44 -14.44
N ALA A 623 17.00 26.93 -13.82
CA ALA A 623 15.69 27.58 -13.81
C ALA A 623 15.72 28.85 -12.93
N PRO A 624 14.71 29.74 -13.04
CA PRO A 624 14.60 30.89 -12.14
C PRO A 624 14.69 30.45 -10.67
N GLN A 625 15.63 31.05 -9.94
CA GLN A 625 15.99 30.59 -8.61
C GLN A 625 14.83 30.79 -7.63
N LYS A 626 14.41 29.71 -6.97
CA LYS A 626 13.42 29.74 -5.89
C LYS A 626 14.14 30.00 -4.56
N ASP A 627 13.54 30.78 -3.67
CA ASP A 627 14.13 31.12 -2.36
C ASP A 627 14.36 29.89 -1.46
N SER A 628 13.50 28.87 -1.59
CA SER A 628 13.66 27.59 -0.90
C SER A 628 12.90 26.46 -1.58
N TYR A 629 13.42 25.25 -1.45
CA TYR A 629 12.83 24.01 -1.96
C TYR A 629 12.39 23.09 -0.82
N SER A 630 11.36 22.27 -1.06
CA SER A 630 10.91 21.22 -0.15
C SER A 630 11.06 19.82 -0.75
N VAL A 631 11.67 18.89 0.01
CA VAL A 631 11.84 17.49 -0.40
C VAL A 631 11.13 16.59 0.60
N PHE A 632 10.28 15.67 0.12
CA PHE A 632 9.65 14.65 0.94
C PHE A 632 10.24 13.27 0.64
N ILE A 633 10.80 12.60 1.65
CA ILE A 633 11.38 11.26 1.53
C ILE A 633 10.38 10.22 2.06
N SER A 634 9.80 9.47 1.12
CA SER A 634 8.95 8.31 1.36
C SER A 634 9.80 7.06 1.56
N HIS A 635 9.67 6.39 2.71
CA HIS A 635 10.43 5.18 3.02
C HIS A 635 9.72 4.27 4.02
N SER A 636 10.14 3.00 4.04
CA SER A 636 9.76 2.05 5.11
C SER A 636 10.54 2.35 6.39
N THR A 637 9.99 2.02 7.56
CA THR A 637 10.66 2.21 8.86
C THR A 637 12.01 1.51 8.96
N ARG A 638 12.19 0.39 8.24
CA ARG A 638 13.46 -0.35 8.17
C ARG A 638 14.57 0.38 7.42
N ASN A 639 14.22 1.38 6.62
CA ASN A 639 15.15 2.15 5.80
C ASN A 639 15.32 3.60 6.30
N SER A 640 14.95 3.87 7.56
CA SER A 640 15.08 5.21 8.17
C SER A 640 16.52 5.71 8.16
N MET A 641 17.51 4.82 8.33
CA MET A 641 18.94 5.17 8.22
C MET A 641 19.29 5.80 6.87
N LEU A 642 18.78 5.25 5.76
CA LEU A 642 19.04 5.75 4.40
C LEU A 642 18.37 7.11 4.17
N ALA A 643 17.13 7.27 4.66
CA ALA A 643 16.41 8.53 4.59
C ALA A 643 17.09 9.62 5.42
N ASN A 644 17.54 9.29 6.63
CA ASN A 644 18.26 10.19 7.52
C ASN A 644 19.61 10.62 6.92
N PHE A 645 20.31 9.71 6.24
CA PHE A 645 21.56 10.06 5.54
C PHE A 645 21.32 11.15 4.50
N LEU A 646 20.31 10.98 3.64
CA LEU A 646 19.94 11.98 2.63
C LEU A 646 19.50 13.29 3.27
N ALA A 647 18.58 13.24 4.24
CA ALA A 647 18.09 14.43 4.93
C ALA A 647 19.22 15.22 5.60
N ARG A 648 20.16 14.52 6.25
CA ARG A 648 21.33 15.15 6.86
C ARG A 648 22.29 15.73 5.83
N SER A 649 22.49 15.05 4.71
CA SER A 649 23.32 15.54 3.61
C SER A 649 22.79 16.84 3.03
N PHE A 650 21.48 16.94 2.80
CA PHE A 650 20.84 18.20 2.41
C PHE A 650 20.98 19.29 3.46
N ALA A 651 20.75 18.98 4.74
CA ALA A 651 20.90 19.97 5.81
C ALA A 651 22.32 20.53 5.94
N LEU A 652 23.35 19.75 5.59
CA LEU A 652 24.75 20.18 5.68
C LEU A 652 25.23 20.92 4.42
N ILE A 653 24.71 20.59 3.25
CA ILE A 653 25.26 21.05 1.96
C ILE A 653 24.35 22.10 1.29
N ARG A 654 23.03 22.03 1.51
CA ARG A 654 22.01 22.83 0.81
C ARG A 654 21.06 23.48 1.83
N SER A 655 21.42 24.66 2.34
CA SER A 655 20.60 25.42 3.30
C SER A 655 19.27 25.91 2.71
N ASP A 656 19.17 25.95 1.39
CA ASP A 656 17.97 26.32 0.62
C ASP A 656 16.95 25.16 0.50
N VAL A 657 17.30 23.94 0.93
CA VAL A 657 16.44 22.74 0.80
C VAL A 657 15.94 22.29 2.17
N LYS A 658 14.62 22.28 2.36
CA LYS A 658 13.96 21.70 3.54
C LYS A 658 13.56 20.26 3.26
N VAL A 659 14.14 19.31 3.99
CA VAL A 659 13.82 17.89 3.86
C VAL A 659 12.87 17.43 4.95
N TYR A 660 11.80 16.77 4.52
CA TYR A 660 10.82 16.09 5.36
C TYR A 660 10.98 14.59 5.13
N ALA A 661 11.34 13.83 6.16
CA ALA A 661 11.39 12.38 6.11
C ALA A 661 10.38 11.80 7.10
N LYS A 662 9.86 10.62 6.78
CA LYS A 662 8.92 9.89 7.64
C LYS A 662 9.60 9.52 8.96
N SER A 663 9.24 10.22 10.04
CA SER A 663 9.75 9.94 11.38
C SER A 663 8.82 8.99 12.12
N ALA A 664 9.36 8.15 13.00
CA ALA A 664 8.52 7.39 13.92
C ALA A 664 7.86 8.36 14.92
N GLY A 665 6.62 8.78 14.65
CA GLY A 665 5.85 9.62 15.56
C GLY A 665 5.22 10.89 14.99
N SER A 666 5.45 11.22 13.71
CA SER A 666 4.83 12.38 13.06
C SER A 666 3.30 12.25 12.97
N ASP A 667 2.60 13.38 13.12
CA ASP A 667 1.14 13.44 12.99
C ASP A 667 0.73 13.20 11.51
N SER A 668 -0.21 12.30 11.26
CA SER A 668 -0.59 11.87 9.90
C SER A 668 -1.12 13.03 9.05
N VAL A 669 -1.73 14.04 9.69
CA VAL A 669 -2.19 15.26 9.02
C VAL A 669 -1.02 16.12 8.56
N THR A 670 0.05 16.17 9.36
CA THR A 670 1.27 16.92 9.01
C THR A 670 2.03 16.22 7.89
N GLU A 671 2.16 14.90 7.95
CA GLU A 671 2.77 14.11 6.86
C GLU A 671 2.04 14.29 5.54
N GLN A 672 0.70 14.20 5.53
CA GLN A 672 -0.09 14.43 4.32
C GLN A 672 0.09 15.85 3.79
N LYS A 673 0.09 16.88 4.66
CA LYS A 673 0.35 18.26 4.24
C LYS A 673 1.74 18.42 3.61
N MET A 674 2.76 17.81 4.20
CA MET A 674 4.13 17.87 3.67
C MET A 674 4.27 17.07 2.37
N LEU A 675 3.60 15.92 2.27
CA LEU A 675 3.51 15.14 1.04
C LEU A 675 2.92 16.02 -0.08
N HIS A 676 1.78 16.67 0.13
CA HIS A 676 1.15 17.51 -0.90
C HIS A 676 1.94 18.80 -1.23
N ALA A 677 2.75 19.31 -0.30
CA ALA A 677 3.47 20.58 -0.44
C ALA A 677 4.93 20.43 -0.91
N ALA A 678 5.41 19.20 -1.12
CA ALA A 678 6.80 18.95 -1.54
C ALA A 678 7.05 19.39 -2.99
N ASP A 679 8.20 20.03 -3.24
CA ASP A 679 8.70 20.30 -4.60
C ASP A 679 9.29 19.03 -5.24
N MET A 680 9.73 18.06 -4.43
CA MET A 680 10.30 16.78 -4.87
C MET A 680 9.96 15.65 -3.90
N HIS A 681 9.54 14.52 -4.43
CA HIS A 681 9.29 13.27 -3.72
C HIS A 681 10.41 12.28 -3.98
N VAL A 682 11.10 11.84 -2.93
CA VAL A 682 12.13 10.81 -3.00
C VAL A 682 11.55 9.51 -2.45
N VAL A 683 11.51 8.45 -3.25
CA VAL A 683 10.95 7.15 -2.83
C VAL A 683 12.08 6.14 -2.63
N LEU A 684 12.24 5.64 -1.40
CA LEU A 684 13.14 4.53 -1.07
C LEU A 684 12.44 3.18 -1.24
N LEU A 685 12.38 2.72 -2.49
CA LEU A 685 11.65 1.51 -2.88
C LEU A 685 12.43 0.25 -2.47
N SER A 686 11.84 -0.55 -1.60
CA SER A 686 12.46 -1.75 -1.01
C SER A 686 11.44 -2.88 -0.84
N ARG A 687 11.90 -4.09 -0.53
CA ARG A 687 11.05 -5.23 -0.19
C ARG A 687 10.14 -4.94 1.01
N SER A 688 10.63 -4.23 2.03
CA SER A 688 9.79 -3.83 3.18
C SER A 688 8.76 -2.78 2.82
N TYR A 689 9.09 -1.87 1.89
CA TYR A 689 8.17 -0.87 1.36
C TYR A 689 7.01 -1.53 0.58
N VAL A 690 7.34 -2.44 -0.35
CA VAL A 690 6.33 -3.17 -1.15
C VAL A 690 5.45 -4.10 -0.30
N ARG A 691 5.89 -4.49 0.90
CA ARG A 691 5.08 -5.31 1.82
C ARG A 691 4.17 -4.48 2.73
N SER A 692 4.28 -3.16 2.70
CA SER A 692 3.55 -2.25 3.57
C SER A 692 2.40 -1.58 2.80
N PRO A 693 1.13 -1.90 3.11
CA PRO A 693 -0.01 -1.28 2.43
C PRO A 693 0.00 0.24 2.53
N ARG A 694 0.35 0.81 3.71
CA ARG A 694 0.49 2.27 3.91
C ARG A 694 1.51 2.88 2.97
N ASP A 695 2.68 2.25 2.83
CA ASP A 695 3.74 2.77 1.97
C ASP A 695 3.36 2.63 0.48
N ILE A 696 2.65 1.57 0.10
CA ILE A 696 2.08 1.42 -1.25
C ILE A 696 1.00 2.47 -1.53
N GLU A 697 0.10 2.75 -0.58
CA GLU A 697 -0.91 3.80 -0.72
C GLU A 697 -0.25 5.17 -0.89
N GLU A 698 0.77 5.48 -0.08
CA GLU A 698 1.56 6.71 -0.22
C GLU A 698 2.26 6.79 -1.58
N LEU A 699 2.86 5.71 -2.06
CA LEU A 699 3.42 5.62 -3.41
C LEU A 699 2.35 5.88 -4.47
N ASN A 700 1.18 5.27 -4.37
CA ASN A 700 0.10 5.49 -5.33
C ASN A 700 -0.39 6.94 -5.33
N VAL A 701 -0.42 7.61 -4.16
CA VAL A 701 -0.69 9.05 -4.07
C VAL A 701 0.40 9.86 -4.79
N ILE A 702 1.68 9.54 -4.58
CA ILE A 702 2.81 10.20 -5.28
C ILE A 702 2.72 9.98 -6.80
N LEU A 703 2.48 8.74 -7.23
CA LEU A 703 2.30 8.37 -8.64
C LEU A 703 1.12 9.13 -9.26
N GLY A 704 -0.02 9.21 -8.55
CA GLY A 704 -1.20 9.96 -8.96
C GLY A 704 -0.94 11.45 -9.13
N GLN A 705 -0.24 12.08 -8.18
CA GLN A 705 0.12 13.50 -8.26
C GLN A 705 1.09 13.80 -9.42
N THR A 706 2.01 12.87 -9.68
CA THR A 706 3.02 13.02 -10.73
C THR A 706 2.39 12.98 -12.13
N ARG A 707 1.26 12.30 -12.34
CA ARG A 707 0.55 12.23 -13.64
C ARG A 707 -0.04 13.56 -14.09
N GLY A 708 -0.46 14.42 -13.16
CA GLY A 708 -1.18 15.66 -13.47
C GLY A 708 -0.28 16.81 -13.95
N LYS A 709 1.05 16.68 -13.85
CA LYS A 709 2.02 17.75 -14.12
C LYS A 709 2.88 17.36 -15.33
N LYS A 710 2.52 17.84 -16.52
CA LYS A 710 3.21 17.50 -17.79
C LYS A 710 4.67 17.96 -17.88
N ASP A 711 5.10 18.93 -17.07
CA ASP A 711 6.40 19.61 -17.27
C ASP A 711 7.46 19.42 -16.18
N ASN A 712 7.22 18.66 -15.12
CA ASN A 712 8.31 18.40 -14.16
C ASN A 712 8.01 17.22 -13.24
N ARG A 713 8.66 16.07 -13.44
CA ARG A 713 8.56 14.95 -12.50
C ARG A 713 9.20 15.36 -11.18
N GLN A 714 8.36 15.74 -10.24
CA GLN A 714 8.71 15.94 -8.84
C GLN A 714 8.93 14.60 -8.11
N MET A 715 9.42 13.57 -8.79
CA MET A 715 9.66 12.24 -8.22
C MET A 715 11.06 11.74 -8.57
N TYR A 716 11.71 11.13 -7.59
CA TYR A 716 13.03 10.49 -7.70
C TYR A 716 13.01 9.16 -6.95
N VAL A 717 13.30 8.05 -7.62
CA VAL A 717 13.15 6.71 -7.05
C VAL A 717 14.50 6.05 -6.84
N ILE A 718 14.75 5.66 -5.60
CA ILE A 718 15.93 4.94 -5.16
C ILE A 718 15.53 3.51 -4.83
N ARG A 719 16.03 2.53 -5.59
CA ARG A 719 15.82 1.12 -5.26
C ARG A 719 16.85 0.67 -4.23
N VAL A 720 16.37 0.26 -3.07
CA VAL A 720 17.23 -0.14 -1.94
C VAL A 720 17.69 -1.58 -2.07
N ASP A 721 16.78 -2.48 -2.44
CA ASP A 721 17.06 -3.91 -2.50
C ASP A 721 16.25 -4.60 -3.62
N GLN A 722 16.42 -5.92 -3.74
CA GLN A 722 15.66 -6.72 -4.68
C GLN A 722 14.18 -6.80 -4.29
N LEU A 723 13.37 -6.13 -5.11
CA LEU A 723 11.91 -6.12 -5.00
C LEU A 723 11.31 -7.51 -5.22
N PRO A 724 10.18 -7.83 -4.55
CA PRO A 724 9.45 -9.07 -4.80
C PRO A 724 8.94 -9.13 -6.26
N LEU A 725 8.76 -10.34 -6.80
CA LEU A 725 8.30 -10.54 -8.20
C LEU A 725 6.96 -9.85 -8.51
N LYS A 726 6.10 -9.70 -7.50
CA LYS A 726 4.81 -9.02 -7.62
C LYS A 726 4.68 -7.89 -6.59
N PRO A 727 3.93 -6.81 -6.91
CA PRO A 727 3.24 -6.60 -8.19
C PRO A 727 4.20 -6.15 -9.30
N THR A 728 3.95 -6.57 -10.55
CA THR A 728 4.90 -6.45 -11.66
C THR A 728 5.26 -4.99 -12.00
N TYR A 729 4.28 -4.08 -11.92
CA TYR A 729 4.47 -2.67 -12.26
C TYR A 729 5.54 -1.97 -11.41
N MET A 730 5.83 -2.46 -10.20
CA MET A 730 6.87 -1.90 -9.32
C MET A 730 8.26 -1.99 -9.96
N HIS A 731 8.49 -2.99 -10.82
CA HIS A 731 9.74 -3.15 -11.56
C HIS A 731 9.84 -2.23 -12.77
N LEU A 732 8.73 -1.60 -13.16
CA LEU A 732 8.64 -0.67 -14.28
C LEU A 732 8.67 0.79 -13.82
N ILE A 733 8.52 1.07 -12.53
CA ILE A 733 8.69 2.43 -12.01
C ILE A 733 10.10 2.92 -12.38
N HIS A 734 10.18 4.09 -13.00
CA HIS A 734 11.46 4.69 -13.37
C HIS A 734 12.35 4.84 -12.14
N CYS A 735 13.53 4.22 -12.16
CA CYS A 735 14.46 4.19 -11.05
C CYS A 735 15.83 4.68 -11.53
N ASP A 736 16.21 5.86 -11.04
CA ASP A 736 17.42 6.61 -11.41
C ASP A 736 18.67 6.10 -10.70
N THR A 737 18.49 5.51 -9.51
CA THR A 737 19.56 4.95 -8.69
C THR A 737 19.11 3.68 -7.99
N ALA A 738 19.91 2.62 -8.08
CA ALA A 738 19.70 1.40 -7.31
C ALA A 738 20.94 1.07 -6.49
N LEU A 739 20.77 0.87 -5.18
CA LEU A 739 21.85 0.61 -4.22
C LEU A 739 22.53 -0.75 -4.47
N ASP A 740 21.82 -1.66 -5.13
CA ASP A 740 22.27 -3.01 -5.47
C ASP A 740 22.93 -3.12 -6.85
N ASP A 741 23.20 -2.01 -7.54
CA ASP A 741 23.94 -2.04 -8.81
C ASP A 741 25.46 -2.25 -8.56
N ASP A 742 26.06 -3.17 -9.32
CA ASP A 742 27.46 -3.61 -9.14
C ASP A 742 28.49 -2.48 -9.29
N VAL A 743 28.15 -1.42 -10.04
CA VAL A 743 29.04 -0.28 -10.32
C VAL A 743 29.52 0.45 -9.06
N TRP A 744 28.69 0.47 -8.01
CA TRP A 744 28.98 1.30 -6.85
C TRP A 744 30.17 0.83 -6.05
N GLU A 745 30.50 -0.47 -6.07
CA GLU A 745 31.70 -0.97 -5.42
C GLU A 745 32.97 -0.45 -6.09
N ASP A 746 32.99 -0.41 -7.42
CA ASP A 746 34.14 0.06 -8.19
C ASP A 746 34.30 1.58 -8.09
N VAL A 747 33.19 2.32 -8.11
CA VAL A 747 33.19 3.77 -7.86
C VAL A 747 33.67 4.06 -6.45
N ALA A 748 33.20 3.32 -5.45
CA ALA A 748 33.63 3.49 -4.06
C ALA A 748 35.12 3.17 -3.85
N LYS A 749 35.67 2.19 -4.55
CA LYS A 749 37.12 1.90 -4.50
C LYS A 749 37.95 3.03 -5.10
N LYS A 750 37.50 3.60 -6.22
CA LYS A 750 38.23 4.65 -6.95
C LYS A 750 38.15 6.02 -6.28
N HIS A 751 36.97 6.38 -5.75
CA HIS A 751 36.69 7.76 -5.31
C HIS A 751 36.23 7.87 -3.84
N GLY A 752 36.06 6.75 -3.13
CA GLY A 752 35.49 6.76 -1.78
C GLY A 752 36.35 7.44 -0.70
N SER A 753 37.66 7.56 -0.90
CA SER A 753 38.58 8.25 0.03
C SER A 753 38.52 9.78 -0.07
N GLU A 754 37.94 10.31 -1.15
CA GLU A 754 37.94 11.74 -1.50
C GLU A 754 36.57 12.39 -1.28
N MET A 755 35.65 11.68 -0.63
CA MET A 755 34.29 12.14 -0.37
C MET A 755 34.28 13.39 0.52
N ARG A 756 33.40 14.35 0.21
CA ARG A 756 33.16 15.54 1.05
C ARG A 756 32.98 15.16 2.52
N LYS A 757 33.55 15.99 3.41
CA LYS A 757 33.52 15.76 4.86
C LYS A 757 32.09 15.74 5.40
N GLU A 758 31.18 16.48 4.78
CA GLU A 758 29.76 16.55 5.10
C GLU A 758 29.06 15.20 4.91
N PHE A 759 29.34 14.47 3.82
CA PHE A 759 28.79 13.12 3.62
C PHE A 759 29.40 12.12 4.60
N THR A 760 30.70 12.25 4.90
CA THR A 760 31.36 11.43 5.94
C THR A 760 30.75 11.68 7.32
N PHE A 761 30.41 12.94 7.61
CA PHE A 761 29.75 13.34 8.85
C PHE A 761 28.30 12.82 8.89
N ALA A 762 27.56 12.95 7.80
CA ALA A 762 26.21 12.40 7.67
C ALA A 762 26.20 10.88 7.89
N GLN A 763 27.17 10.16 7.29
CA GLN A 763 27.34 8.72 7.49
C GLN A 763 27.59 8.38 8.97
N ARG A 764 28.58 9.02 9.61
CA ARG A 764 28.90 8.76 11.02
C ARG A 764 27.74 9.07 11.98
N HIS A 765 26.85 9.98 11.60
CA HIS A 765 25.71 10.35 12.42
C HIS A 765 24.55 9.35 12.35
N VAL A 766 24.43 8.64 11.22
CA VAL A 766 23.36 7.65 11.05
C VAL A 766 23.79 6.25 11.45
N GLU A 767 25.08 5.92 11.38
CA GLU A 767 25.62 4.61 11.74
C GLU A 767 25.73 4.42 13.26
N ASP A 768 25.53 3.18 13.73
CA ASP A 768 25.79 2.78 15.12
C ASP A 768 26.70 1.54 15.19
N LYS A 769 26.79 0.90 16.37
CA LYS A 769 27.63 -0.29 16.56
C LYS A 769 27.12 -1.52 15.80
N GLU A 770 25.82 -1.63 15.53
CA GLU A 770 25.18 -2.82 14.94
C GLU A 770 24.77 -2.62 13.47
N MET A 771 24.59 -1.38 13.01
CA MET A 771 24.08 -1.07 11.67
C MET A 771 24.97 -0.05 10.95
N LYS A 772 25.54 -0.46 9.80
CA LYS A 772 26.48 0.33 9.00
C LYS A 772 26.12 0.33 7.52
N LEU A 773 26.39 1.44 6.84
CA LEU A 773 26.21 1.55 5.39
C LEU A 773 27.43 0.98 4.66
N LYS A 774 27.19 0.20 3.61
CA LYS A 774 28.29 -0.26 2.74
C LYS A 774 28.82 0.92 1.93
N ARG A 775 30.12 0.90 1.61
CA ARG A 775 30.75 1.97 0.83
C ARG A 775 30.06 2.21 -0.53
N GLY A 776 29.61 1.14 -1.20
CA GLY A 776 28.84 1.25 -2.44
C GLY A 776 27.48 1.93 -2.23
N GLU A 777 26.75 1.58 -1.17
CA GLU A 777 25.45 2.20 -0.83
C GLU A 777 25.62 3.71 -0.58
N VAL A 778 26.69 4.12 0.11
CA VAL A 778 27.00 5.53 0.30
C VAL A 778 27.24 6.23 -1.03
N MET A 779 27.98 5.63 -1.96
CA MET A 779 28.20 6.23 -3.29
C MET A 779 26.92 6.35 -4.12
N ALA A 780 26.05 5.35 -4.07
CA ALA A 780 24.73 5.44 -4.69
C ALA A 780 23.91 6.60 -4.10
N LEU A 781 23.93 6.79 -2.78
CA LEU A 781 23.21 7.89 -2.12
C LEU A 781 23.82 9.27 -2.42
N VAL A 782 25.15 9.39 -2.55
CA VAL A 782 25.80 10.64 -2.97
C VAL A 782 25.44 10.99 -4.42
N LYS A 783 25.34 9.99 -5.31
CA LYS A 783 24.85 10.17 -6.67
C LYS A 783 23.38 10.62 -6.65
N ALA A 784 22.53 9.96 -5.86
CA ALA A 784 21.14 10.38 -5.68
C ALA A 784 20.99 11.82 -5.15
N PHE A 785 21.84 12.23 -4.21
CA PHE A 785 21.89 13.61 -3.74
C PHE A 785 22.17 14.60 -4.88
N ALA A 786 23.19 14.33 -5.70
CA ALA A 786 23.55 15.18 -6.84
C ALA A 786 22.40 15.28 -7.85
N ASP A 787 21.75 14.16 -8.18
CA ASP A 787 20.62 14.10 -9.09
C ASP A 787 19.43 14.93 -8.58
N ILE A 788 19.07 14.75 -7.31
CA ILE A 788 17.96 15.49 -6.69
C ILE A 788 18.28 16.99 -6.67
N SER A 789 19.49 17.38 -6.28
CA SER A 789 19.95 18.78 -6.31
C SER A 789 19.83 19.40 -7.70
N TRP A 790 20.25 18.66 -8.74
CA TRP A 790 20.17 19.13 -10.12
C TRP A 790 18.72 19.29 -10.59
N LYS A 791 17.84 18.33 -10.29
CA LYS A 791 16.41 18.41 -10.63
C LYS A 791 15.72 19.60 -9.94
N LEU A 792 16.09 19.92 -8.71
CA LEU A 792 15.57 21.10 -8.00
C LEU A 792 16.01 22.41 -8.65
N GLU A 793 17.29 22.52 -9.04
CA GLU A 793 17.87 23.72 -9.65
C GLU A 793 17.38 23.96 -11.09
N HIS A 794 17.24 22.91 -11.88
CA HIS A 794 16.91 23.02 -13.31
C HIS A 794 15.42 22.84 -13.58
N GLN A 795 14.67 22.30 -12.63
CA GLN A 795 13.25 21.99 -12.76
C GLN A 795 12.94 21.17 -14.03
N ARG A 796 13.79 20.16 -14.30
CA ARG A 796 13.75 19.30 -15.48
C ARG A 796 14.12 17.86 -15.14
N ASN A 797 13.90 16.95 -16.09
CA ASN A 797 14.41 15.58 -16.03
C ASN A 797 15.93 15.54 -16.20
N LEU A 798 16.57 14.53 -15.59
CA LEU A 798 18.02 14.35 -15.67
C LEU A 798 18.46 14.13 -17.13
N PRO A 799 19.69 14.53 -17.50
CA PRO A 799 20.24 14.23 -18.81
C PRO A 799 20.16 12.74 -19.14
N GLY A 800 19.59 12.42 -20.31
CA GLY A 800 19.30 11.04 -20.75
C GLY A 800 17.91 10.52 -20.36
N ASP A 801 17.18 11.15 -19.45
CA ASP A 801 15.78 10.80 -19.13
C ASP A 801 14.80 11.58 -20.03
N GLU A 802 14.71 11.13 -21.29
CA GLU A 802 13.72 11.62 -22.26
C GLU A 802 12.35 10.93 -22.14
N SER A 803 12.13 10.10 -21.10
CA SER A 803 10.88 9.34 -20.99
C SER A 803 9.73 10.25 -20.54
N GLN A 804 8.69 10.37 -21.36
CA GLN A 804 7.46 11.07 -20.99
C GLN A 804 6.58 10.26 -20.02
N PHE A 805 6.82 8.94 -19.88
CA PHE A 805 5.96 8.02 -19.11
C PHE A 805 6.48 7.63 -17.72
N LEU A 806 5.56 7.55 -16.76
CA LEU A 806 5.83 7.19 -15.36
C LEU A 806 6.39 5.76 -15.21
N LEU A 807 5.93 4.84 -16.05
CA LEU A 807 6.45 3.49 -16.17
C LEU A 807 7.40 3.39 -17.37
N LEU A 808 8.50 2.67 -17.19
CA LEU A 808 9.49 2.38 -18.21
C LEU A 808 8.88 1.59 -19.36
N ASN A 809 9.01 2.13 -20.57
CA ASN A 809 8.77 1.38 -21.80
C ASN A 809 10.00 0.50 -22.08
N VAL A 810 9.87 -0.82 -21.85
CA VAL A 810 10.99 -1.77 -21.91
C VAL A 810 11.59 -1.87 -23.33
N VAL A 811 10.79 -1.68 -24.38
CA VAL A 811 11.26 -1.74 -25.77
C VAL A 811 11.95 -0.46 -26.19
N ASP A 812 11.42 0.70 -25.80
CA ASP A 812 12.11 1.97 -26.01
C ASP A 812 13.48 1.96 -25.31
N LEU A 813 13.53 1.48 -24.07
CA LEU A 813 14.77 1.30 -23.34
C LEU A 813 15.77 0.37 -24.05
N HIS A 814 15.27 -0.76 -24.56
CA HIS A 814 16.10 -1.70 -25.33
C HIS A 814 16.65 -1.07 -26.61
N LYS A 815 15.81 -0.32 -27.35
CA LYS A 815 16.23 0.43 -28.53
C LYS A 815 17.31 1.46 -28.22
N ARG A 816 17.08 2.28 -27.20
CA ARG A 816 18.03 3.31 -26.75
C ARG A 816 19.37 2.68 -26.40
N LEU A 817 19.36 1.54 -25.70
CA LEU A 817 20.59 0.79 -25.38
C LEU A 817 21.31 0.24 -26.62
N ASN A 818 20.60 -0.18 -27.66
CA ASN A 818 21.22 -0.66 -28.90
C ASN A 818 21.75 0.51 -29.75
N GLY A 819 20.98 1.59 -29.93
CA GLY A 819 21.43 2.79 -30.63
C GLY A 819 22.59 3.51 -29.91
N ALA A 820 22.64 3.44 -28.58
CA ALA A 820 23.76 3.91 -27.78
C ALA A 820 25.05 3.12 -28.05
N LYS A 821 24.96 1.81 -28.32
CA LYS A 821 26.13 1.00 -28.71
C LYS A 821 26.62 1.36 -30.11
N GLU A 822 25.70 1.56 -31.05
CA GLU A 822 26.03 1.93 -32.44
C GLU A 822 26.70 3.32 -32.53
N SER A 823 26.22 4.28 -31.74
CA SER A 823 26.83 5.61 -31.63
C SER A 823 28.20 5.57 -30.92
N ALA A 824 28.37 4.73 -29.89
CA ALA A 824 29.68 4.52 -29.26
C ALA A 824 30.70 3.83 -30.18
N SER A 825 30.26 2.95 -31.09
CA SER A 825 31.13 2.39 -32.14
C SER A 825 31.48 3.40 -33.23
N ARG A 826 30.54 4.26 -33.65
CA ARG A 826 30.81 5.34 -34.63
C ARG A 826 31.74 6.42 -34.07
N ASN A 827 31.58 6.82 -32.81
CA ASN A 827 32.49 7.79 -32.18
C ASN A 827 33.91 7.24 -32.01
N LYS A 828 34.08 5.91 -31.84
CA LYS A 828 35.40 5.27 -31.87
C LYS A 828 36.01 5.21 -33.27
N GLU A 829 35.21 5.09 -34.33
CA GLU A 829 35.68 5.18 -35.72
C GLU A 829 36.01 6.63 -36.13
N GLU A 830 35.30 7.64 -35.59
CA GLU A 830 35.61 9.06 -35.80
C GLU A 830 36.82 9.54 -34.98
N GLU A 831 37.07 9.02 -33.78
CA GLU A 831 38.33 9.26 -33.02
C GLU A 831 39.58 8.58 -33.64
N LEU A 832 39.39 7.70 -34.62
CA LEU A 832 40.46 7.04 -35.38
C LEU A 832 40.75 7.68 -36.75
N GLN A 833 40.10 8.80 -37.10
CA GLN A 833 40.50 9.59 -38.26
C GLN A 833 41.57 10.63 -37.86
N PRO A 834 42.76 10.64 -38.50
CA PRO A 834 43.79 11.62 -38.17
C PRO A 834 43.33 13.03 -38.57
N ASN A 835 43.44 13.97 -37.63
CA ASN A 835 43.19 15.39 -37.78
C ASN A 835 43.69 15.93 -39.14
N PHE A 836 42.77 16.40 -39.98
CA PHE A 836 43.13 17.25 -41.12
C PHE A 836 43.49 18.66 -40.61
N LEU A 837 44.69 19.08 -41.03
CA LEU A 837 45.31 20.38 -40.82
C LEU A 837 44.41 21.55 -41.27
N SER A 838 44.52 22.68 -40.58
CA SER A 838 43.86 23.95 -40.88
C SER A 838 44.25 24.54 -42.24
N ASP A 839 43.31 25.26 -42.86
CA ASP A 839 43.32 25.90 -44.20
C ASP A 839 44.47 26.90 -44.51
N GLU A 840 45.42 27.10 -43.60
CA GLU A 840 46.57 27.98 -43.83
C GLU A 840 47.81 27.24 -44.40
N ASP A 841 47.91 25.92 -44.26
CA ASP A 841 49.11 25.17 -44.69
C ASP A 841 49.03 24.56 -46.10
N ALA A 842 47.85 24.45 -46.72
CA ALA A 842 47.71 23.80 -48.03
C ALA A 842 47.87 24.75 -49.25
N LYS A 843 48.00 26.08 -49.04
CA LYS A 843 48.36 27.01 -50.13
C LYS A 843 49.82 26.88 -50.58
N SER A 844 50.64 26.16 -49.83
CA SER A 844 52.04 25.86 -50.18
C SER A 844 52.19 24.65 -51.12
N ILE A 845 51.13 23.87 -51.37
CA ILE A 845 51.17 22.65 -52.21
C ILE A 845 50.68 22.91 -53.65
N GLN A 846 50.02 24.03 -53.92
CA GLN A 846 49.58 24.40 -55.28
C GLN A 846 50.73 24.73 -56.26
N HIS A 847 51.98 24.79 -55.80
CA HIS A 847 53.12 25.03 -56.69
C HIS A 847 53.86 23.77 -57.17
N ALA A 848 53.55 22.57 -56.64
CA ALA A 848 54.29 21.34 -56.96
C ALA A 848 53.55 20.32 -57.86
N GLN A 849 52.23 20.46 -58.09
CA GLN A 849 51.43 19.48 -58.84
C GLN A 849 51.21 19.82 -60.33
N LYS A 850 52.16 20.53 -60.97
CA LYS A 850 52.16 20.72 -62.44
C LYS A 850 53.19 19.87 -63.20
N LYS A 851 53.71 18.79 -62.59
CA LYS A 851 54.76 17.95 -63.21
C LYS A 851 54.59 16.41 -63.06
N GLY A 852 53.43 15.91 -62.67
CA GLY A 852 53.19 14.47 -62.43
C GLY A 852 52.39 13.72 -63.49
N ASP A 853 51.95 14.37 -64.57
CA ASP A 853 51.38 13.68 -65.75
C ASP A 853 52.51 12.96 -66.50
N LYS A 854 52.78 11.70 -66.11
CA LYS A 854 53.43 10.62 -66.88
C LYS A 854 54.05 9.60 -65.91
N GLN A 855 53.24 8.72 -65.32
CA GLN A 855 53.65 7.35 -64.91
C GLN A 855 52.51 6.67 -64.14
N GLU A 856 51.46 6.21 -64.82
CA GLU A 856 50.65 5.08 -64.31
C GLU A 856 49.87 4.36 -65.41
N THR A 857 50.48 4.26 -66.59
CA THR A 857 50.18 3.23 -67.59
C THR A 857 51.06 2.01 -67.29
N ASN A 858 50.75 1.20 -66.27
CA ASN A 858 51.29 -0.17 -66.19
C ASN A 858 50.74 -1.13 -65.11
N LYS A 859 49.70 -0.78 -64.33
CA LYS A 859 49.21 -1.65 -63.24
C LYS A 859 47.82 -2.28 -63.46
N GLU A 860 47.23 -2.13 -64.64
CA GLU A 860 45.99 -2.82 -65.05
C GLU A 860 46.21 -4.17 -65.76
N ARG A 861 47.40 -4.78 -65.65
CA ARG A 861 47.75 -5.99 -66.42
C ARG A 861 48.04 -7.27 -65.64
N ASN A 862 47.92 -7.30 -64.31
CA ASN A 862 48.45 -8.44 -63.53
C ASN A 862 47.50 -9.14 -62.53
N GLU A 863 46.20 -8.85 -62.46
CA GLU A 863 45.29 -9.57 -61.55
C GLU A 863 44.11 -10.22 -62.28
N LYS A 864 44.40 -10.77 -63.46
CA LYS A 864 43.47 -11.61 -64.23
C LYS A 864 44.16 -12.92 -64.62
N MET A 865 44.61 -13.70 -63.62
CA MET A 865 44.93 -15.12 -63.76
C MET A 865 45.26 -15.69 -62.38
N ILE A 866 44.37 -16.56 -61.88
CA ILE A 866 44.57 -17.78 -61.08
C ILE A 866 43.26 -18.01 -60.30
N ALA A 867 42.32 -18.60 -61.03
CA ALA A 867 41.41 -19.58 -60.46
C ALA A 867 42.11 -20.95 -60.47
N ASP A 868 41.60 -21.87 -59.66
CA ASP A 868 41.85 -23.32 -59.57
C ASP A 868 42.86 -23.87 -58.54
N SER A 869 42.41 -24.98 -57.94
CA SER A 869 42.98 -25.86 -56.90
C SER A 869 42.76 -25.39 -55.45
N SER A 870 42.24 -26.17 -54.49
CA SER A 870 42.00 -27.61 -54.40
C SER A 870 41.04 -27.93 -53.24
N GLU A 871 40.36 -29.07 -53.36
CA GLU A 871 39.49 -29.78 -52.39
C GLU A 871 40.12 -30.05 -51.01
N GLY A 872 39.27 -30.30 -49.99
CA GLY A 872 39.72 -30.98 -48.75
C GLY A 872 38.85 -30.86 -47.48
N GLN A 873 37.76 -31.63 -47.42
CA GLN A 873 37.31 -32.50 -46.32
C GLN A 873 37.38 -32.15 -44.79
N HIS A 874 36.28 -32.55 -44.11
CA HIS A 874 36.11 -33.03 -42.71
C HIS A 874 36.07 -32.00 -41.56
N VAL A 875 35.35 -32.18 -40.43
CA VAL A 875 34.18 -32.92 -39.91
C VAL A 875 33.92 -32.33 -38.50
N CYS A 876 32.68 -32.44 -38.00
CA CYS A 876 32.18 -32.16 -36.64
C CYS A 876 33.14 -32.29 -35.44
N MET A 877 32.99 -31.38 -34.47
CA MET A 877 32.40 -31.68 -33.15
C MET A 877 31.73 -30.44 -32.57
#